data_AF-A0A5E6UU27-F1
#
_entry.id   AF-A0A5E6UU27-F1
#
_cell.length_a   1.000
_cell.length_b   1.000
_cell.length_c   1.000
_cell.angle_alpha   90.00
_cell.angle_beta   90.00
_cell.angle_gamma   90.00
#
_symmetry.space_group_name_H-M   'P 1'
#
loop_
_entity.id
_entity.type
_entity.pdbx_description
1 polymer ?
#
loop_
_entity_poly.entity_id
_entity_poly.type
_entity_poly.pdbx_seq_one_letter_code
_entity_poly.pdbx_strand_id
1 'polypeptide(L)'
;MATKTPVKGTVSVDVHTRPNQTPETPTPHLDSTISVGSSRGAEPARLGKTGSDNDPDTISPAPPIKIQPATPHAENQVSVQQPIEHYRMAASASLPAVDASGFRTHKGRRYVDMVDGGIVLVAVDADTGLYRARLASERLPSGPMLLRHADSGLWHAVDDRQITTVPLTGPDLQAFRSDLDFSTSALDSDGLFRHDGKRYTVIHGHAYQVMLDTDASTPVQKVWRIVNAKDPVANDSENIYHASRSGESRAITRDAQNSWAFVATGLMGGMRRGDRVQANLAILLQRYAPFAAVHKELVESAARYNSLYSQARALPTASSAQTAALIAIEVHLLKHIKKQTDFVQSLVDNKDWMVHLKAGGAFKEELHTFRLDRVSYLNRLMALMDLRVSPMFETLNAETCKKMITHLNKKLKLPEDRDAVMGQIRKASPGAAPRLEELSQEVPTAERVNFNKLSLYVHLFAGTPDHSPNATMPSLSSIDLFSGDLENIPAGTQPLALMLTLDHLRGDRSRFEAWLSADHVKAEYAREILALTAPIESRIETRLNELLATFDGNAELPSRNQDIDINFLPPHPGDSPTARPAGPRKVFSTRRHGTSRILVGETETATDGSTIIKVSNPLKPNGPAERYEKRHGEWLPVRPPIVSTPRPELIAEANRLLVDVEKHSAEARAREAAKDNPTEILEDLEKAIDPLNEQARRLQNLESAAGDAEIQNLAERLQTAADTLSAHGQSVLVRMYKNKDVLDILRLNYLIDHAELSAVKTVDRKQLGKGRDKSFLDVYSIRDHVDNAPLWEAHFHYDKHDSEPLNFTIRGSHLKTLEQSRRGIESQRRDEQAGLPHVAIWRQTFDGKTARKIFALASDATAAIR
;
A
#
# COMPACT_ATOMS: atom_id res chain seq x y z
N MET A 1 -40.16 30.11 -45.17
CA MET A 1 -39.28 30.83 -44.23
C MET A 1 -39.82 30.52 -42.84
N ALA A 2 -39.17 29.74 -41.97
CA ALA A 2 -37.81 29.84 -41.41
C ALA A 2 -37.72 30.80 -40.20
N THR A 3 -37.83 30.24 -38.99
CA THR A 3 -37.13 30.69 -37.78
C THR A 3 -36.63 29.44 -37.03
N LYS A 4 -35.38 29.47 -36.56
CA LYS A 4 -34.70 28.35 -35.87
C LYS A 4 -34.78 28.54 -34.35
N THR A 5 -34.77 27.43 -33.61
CA THR A 5 -34.51 27.35 -32.16
C THR A 5 -33.48 26.23 -31.86
N PRO A 6 -32.83 26.22 -30.68
CA PRO A 6 -31.37 25.99 -30.63
C PRO A 6 -30.91 24.53 -30.48
N VAL A 7 -29.60 24.36 -30.66
CA VAL A 7 -28.84 23.10 -30.61
C VAL A 7 -28.87 22.48 -29.22
N LYS A 8 -29.22 21.19 -29.12
CA LYS A 8 -28.96 20.37 -27.92
C LYS A 8 -27.46 20.09 -27.81
N GLY A 9 -26.82 20.59 -26.76
CA GLY A 9 -25.47 20.16 -26.37
C GLY A 9 -25.51 18.72 -25.82
N THR A 10 -24.66 17.85 -26.36
CA THR A 10 -24.37 16.54 -25.77
C THR A 10 -23.41 16.71 -24.59
N VAL A 11 -23.90 16.50 -23.38
CA VAL A 11 -23.02 16.30 -22.21
C VAL A 11 -22.59 14.84 -22.21
N SER A 12 -21.35 14.58 -22.65
CA SER A 12 -20.67 13.32 -22.36
C SER A 12 -20.11 13.39 -20.95
N VAL A 13 -20.45 12.42 -20.10
CA VAL A 13 -19.77 12.24 -18.80
C VAL A 13 -18.83 11.05 -18.95
N ASP A 14 -17.57 11.35 -19.28
CA ASP A 14 -16.50 10.36 -19.19
C ASP A 14 -16.25 10.01 -17.72
N VAL A 15 -16.55 8.76 -17.37
CA VAL A 15 -15.97 8.08 -16.21
C VAL A 15 -14.92 7.11 -16.77
N HIS A 16 -13.79 6.96 -16.06
CA HIS A 16 -12.54 6.25 -16.43
C HIS A 16 -11.43 7.14 -17.01
N THR A 17 -10.80 7.94 -16.15
CA THR A 17 -9.45 8.48 -16.39
C THR A 17 -8.41 7.35 -16.46
N ARG A 18 -7.86 7.12 -17.65
CA ARG A 18 -6.71 6.24 -17.91
C ARG A 18 -5.39 6.98 -17.67
N PRO A 19 -4.38 6.41 -16.97
CA PRO A 19 -3.04 7.00 -16.93
C PRO A 19 -2.35 6.94 -18.30
N ASN A 20 -1.62 8.00 -18.66
CA ASN A 20 -0.91 8.12 -19.93
C ASN A 20 0.19 7.06 -20.10
N GLN A 21 0.26 6.45 -21.28
CA GLN A 21 1.46 5.79 -21.79
C GLN A 21 2.24 6.77 -22.67
N THR A 22 3.53 6.97 -22.41
CA THR A 22 4.46 7.65 -23.31
C THR A 22 4.95 6.71 -24.42
N PRO A 23 5.22 7.21 -25.65
CA PRO A 23 5.66 6.37 -26.75
C PRO A 23 7.15 6.04 -26.68
N GLU A 24 7.49 4.75 -26.73
CA GLU A 24 8.87 4.27 -26.87
C GLU A 24 9.29 4.18 -28.35
N THR A 25 10.59 4.33 -28.60
CA THR A 25 11.22 4.22 -29.93
C THR A 25 12.14 2.99 -29.94
N PRO A 26 12.16 2.17 -31.01
CA PRO A 26 12.68 0.80 -30.92
C PRO A 26 14.20 0.66 -31.16
N THR A 27 14.80 -0.33 -30.50
CA THR A 27 16.13 -0.90 -30.82
C THR A 27 16.11 -2.43 -30.63
N PRO A 28 16.99 -3.19 -31.31
CA PRO A 28 16.61 -4.48 -31.88
C PRO A 28 16.86 -5.73 -31.01
N HIS A 29 16.19 -6.82 -31.40
CA HIS A 29 16.36 -8.17 -30.89
C HIS A 29 17.76 -8.75 -31.15
N LEU A 30 18.19 -9.66 -30.27
CA LEU A 30 19.00 -10.82 -30.66
C LEU A 30 18.45 -12.07 -29.97
N ASP A 31 18.23 -13.13 -30.74
CA ASP A 31 17.84 -14.45 -30.23
C ASP A 31 18.99 -15.14 -29.50
N SER A 32 18.66 -16.00 -28.52
CA SER A 32 19.23 -17.36 -28.43
C SER A 32 18.47 -18.24 -27.44
N THR A 33 17.85 -19.29 -27.96
CA THR A 33 17.38 -20.47 -27.22
C THR A 33 18.54 -21.29 -26.65
N ILE A 34 18.34 -22.02 -25.54
CA ILE A 34 18.49 -23.50 -25.49
C ILE A 34 18.07 -24.09 -24.12
N SER A 35 17.74 -25.38 -24.16
CA SER A 35 17.01 -26.17 -23.16
C SER A 35 17.89 -26.90 -22.12
N VAL A 36 17.32 -27.08 -20.92
CA VAL A 36 17.40 -28.22 -19.97
C VAL A 36 18.64 -29.15 -19.99
N GLY A 37 19.28 -29.29 -18.83
CA GLY A 37 20.22 -30.38 -18.51
C GLY A 37 20.39 -30.58 -16.99
N SER A 38 20.35 -31.83 -16.52
CA SER A 38 20.33 -32.19 -15.09
C SER A 38 21.70 -32.67 -14.57
N SER A 39 22.02 -32.42 -13.29
CA SER A 39 22.32 -33.46 -12.26
C SER A 39 23.43 -33.14 -11.23
N ARG A 40 23.13 -33.54 -9.98
CA ARG A 40 23.97 -33.96 -8.81
C ARG A 40 25.41 -33.46 -8.66
N GLY A 41 25.73 -32.94 -7.46
CA GLY A 41 27.08 -32.47 -7.09
C GLY A 41 27.97 -33.49 -6.35
N ALA A 42 29.21 -33.09 -6.10
CA ALA A 42 30.09 -33.53 -5.01
C ALA A 42 31.31 -32.57 -4.86
N GLU A 43 31.74 -32.34 -3.62
CA GLU A 43 33.02 -31.72 -3.21
C GLU A 43 34.07 -32.83 -2.90
N PRO A 44 35.32 -32.56 -2.45
CA PRO A 44 36.29 -31.49 -2.78
C PRO A 44 37.77 -32.02 -2.93
N ALA A 45 38.74 -31.21 -3.41
CA ALA A 45 40.19 -31.50 -3.24
C ALA A 45 41.15 -30.30 -3.44
N ARG A 46 42.40 -30.45 -2.98
CA ARG A 46 43.56 -29.51 -3.12
C ARG A 46 44.75 -30.26 -3.81
N LEU A 47 45.94 -29.74 -4.14
CA LEU A 47 46.68 -28.50 -3.78
C LEU A 47 47.87 -28.23 -4.76
N GLY A 48 48.08 -26.98 -5.22
CA GLY A 48 49.43 -26.39 -5.33
C GLY A 48 50.27 -26.40 -6.63
N LYS A 49 50.70 -25.18 -7.03
CA LYS A 49 52.01 -24.74 -7.61
C LYS A 49 52.31 -24.66 -9.14
N THR A 50 52.52 -23.39 -9.56
CA THR A 50 53.61 -22.80 -10.40
C THR A 50 53.77 -23.10 -11.89
N GLY A 51 53.67 -22.04 -12.72
CA GLY A 51 54.26 -21.93 -14.08
C GLY A 51 53.56 -20.86 -14.95
N SER A 52 54.33 -20.01 -15.65
CA SER A 52 53.84 -19.03 -16.67
C SER A 52 53.42 -19.75 -17.97
N ASP A 53 52.67 -19.17 -18.93
CA ASP A 53 52.49 -17.77 -19.34
C ASP A 53 51.20 -17.56 -20.19
N ASN A 54 50.65 -16.34 -20.22
CA ASN A 54 49.62 -15.77 -21.14
C ASN A 54 48.29 -16.52 -21.45
N ASP A 55 47.18 -16.02 -20.89
CA ASP A 55 45.79 -16.20 -21.37
C ASP A 55 45.07 -14.81 -21.40
N PRO A 56 44.55 -14.34 -22.54
CA PRO A 56 43.97 -12.99 -22.67
C PRO A 56 42.59 -12.77 -22.01
N ASP A 57 41.89 -13.80 -21.53
CA ASP A 57 40.55 -13.63 -20.90
C ASP A 57 40.56 -13.60 -19.35
N THR A 58 41.74 -13.42 -18.72
CA THR A 58 41.83 -13.31 -17.26
C THR A 58 41.51 -11.88 -16.77
N ILE A 59 40.26 -11.65 -16.35
CA ILE A 59 39.90 -10.46 -15.56
C ILE A 59 40.60 -10.52 -14.20
N SER A 60 41.62 -9.67 -13.99
CA SER A 60 42.23 -9.51 -12.67
C SER A 60 41.22 -8.95 -11.66
N PRO A 61 41.14 -9.50 -10.43
CA PRO A 61 40.32 -8.89 -9.39
C PRO A 61 40.86 -7.49 -9.07
N ALA A 62 39.97 -6.50 -9.05
CA ALA A 62 40.33 -5.14 -8.63
C ALA A 62 40.92 -5.17 -7.21
N PRO A 63 41.92 -4.33 -6.90
CA PRO A 63 42.47 -4.23 -5.56
C PRO A 63 41.35 -3.87 -4.56
N PRO A 64 41.38 -4.39 -3.31
CA PRO A 64 40.31 -4.17 -2.36
C PRO A 64 40.13 -2.67 -2.09
N ILE A 65 38.98 -2.13 -2.50
CA ILE A 65 38.58 -0.77 -2.18
C ILE A 65 38.38 -0.70 -0.67
N LYS A 66 39.38 -0.15 0.03
CA LYS A 66 39.19 0.35 1.38
C LYS A 66 38.24 1.54 1.30
N ILE A 67 36.96 1.30 1.57
CA ILE A 67 36.00 2.37 1.87
C ILE A 67 36.41 2.95 3.22
N GLN A 68 37.32 3.92 3.19
CA GLN A 68 37.39 4.91 4.26
C GLN A 68 36.16 5.80 4.11
N PRO A 69 35.42 6.10 5.20
CA PRO A 69 34.35 7.07 5.14
C PRO A 69 34.95 8.39 4.64
N ALA A 70 34.29 9.00 3.65
CA ALA A 70 34.66 10.34 3.24
C ALA A 70 34.61 11.24 4.48
N THR A 71 35.75 11.86 4.81
CA THR A 71 35.76 13.01 5.71
C THR A 71 34.67 13.95 5.20
N PRO A 72 33.71 14.40 6.03
CA PRO A 72 32.62 15.22 5.54
C PRO A 72 33.22 16.37 4.75
N HIS A 73 32.75 16.57 3.52
CA HIS A 73 33.03 17.80 2.79
C HIS A 73 32.69 18.92 3.75
N ALA A 74 33.70 19.76 4.05
CA ALA A 74 33.47 20.93 4.87
C ALA A 74 32.28 21.65 4.25
N GLU A 75 31.23 21.83 5.05
CA GLU A 75 30.16 22.78 4.77
C GLU A 75 30.82 24.08 4.30
N ASN A 76 30.17 24.85 3.43
CA ASN A 76 30.66 26.18 3.04
C ASN A 76 30.77 27.05 4.29
N GLN A 77 31.92 26.98 4.95
CA GLN A 77 32.29 27.86 6.03
C GLN A 77 32.27 29.25 5.43
N VAL A 78 31.48 30.13 6.04
CA VAL A 78 31.51 31.57 5.76
C VAL A 78 32.98 31.96 5.87
N SER A 79 33.61 32.22 4.71
CA SER A 79 35.04 32.43 4.66
C SER A 79 35.33 33.74 5.37
N VAL A 80 35.86 33.64 6.59
CA VAL A 80 36.41 34.78 7.30
C VAL A 80 37.59 35.25 6.45
N GLN A 81 37.37 36.33 5.68
CA GLN A 81 38.41 36.96 4.88
C GLN A 81 39.62 37.19 5.79
N GLN A 82 40.70 36.47 5.50
CA GLN A 82 41.94 36.67 6.25
C GLN A 82 42.47 38.08 5.93
N PRO A 83 43.09 38.77 6.90
CA PRO A 83 43.60 40.11 6.68
C PRO A 83 44.85 40.06 5.77
N ILE A 84 45.24 41.19 5.19
CA ILE A 84 46.23 41.25 4.10
C ILE A 84 47.60 40.66 4.47
N GLU A 85 47.95 40.71 5.76
CA GLU A 85 49.17 40.13 6.34
C GLU A 85 49.28 38.63 6.06
N HIS A 86 48.16 37.90 6.00
CA HIS A 86 48.12 36.47 5.70
C HIS A 86 48.61 36.14 4.28
N TYR A 87 48.47 37.08 3.34
CA TYR A 87 48.84 36.92 1.93
C TYR A 87 50.22 37.49 1.58
N ARG A 88 50.93 38.07 2.55
CA ARG A 88 52.28 38.62 2.34
C ARG A 88 53.30 37.50 2.16
N MET A 89 54.17 37.64 1.17
CA MET A 89 55.29 36.74 0.98
C MET A 89 56.41 37.01 1.99
N ALA A 90 56.99 35.95 2.58
CA ALA A 90 58.27 36.04 3.26
C ALA A 90 59.36 36.52 2.27
N ALA A 91 60.22 37.44 2.71
CA ALA A 91 61.08 38.28 1.87
C ALA A 91 62.29 37.58 1.18
N SER A 92 62.17 36.28 0.89
CA SER A 92 63.28 35.42 0.42
C SER A 92 63.21 35.06 -1.07
N ALA A 93 62.39 35.74 -1.87
CA ALA A 93 62.25 35.51 -3.30
C ALA A 93 62.78 36.71 -4.12
N SER A 94 63.76 36.47 -4.98
CA SER A 94 64.30 37.45 -5.94
C SER A 94 63.31 37.75 -7.06
N LEU A 95 62.30 38.58 -6.75
CA LEU A 95 61.30 39.02 -7.72
C LEU A 95 61.83 40.15 -8.62
N PRO A 96 61.47 40.19 -9.92
CA PRO A 96 61.84 41.26 -10.83
C PRO A 96 61.38 42.65 -10.36
N ALA A 97 61.97 43.71 -10.93
CA ALA A 97 61.53 45.08 -10.73
C ALA A 97 60.06 45.29 -11.17
N VAL A 98 59.43 46.30 -10.59
CA VAL A 98 58.07 46.73 -10.92
C VAL A 98 58.00 47.31 -12.34
N ASP A 99 56.98 46.94 -13.10
CA ASP A 99 56.66 47.50 -14.40
C ASP A 99 55.93 48.85 -14.32
N ALA A 100 55.75 49.53 -15.46
CA ALA A 100 55.08 50.83 -15.53
C ALA A 100 53.63 50.82 -15.02
N SER A 101 53.00 49.65 -14.88
CA SER A 101 51.65 49.47 -14.34
C SER A 101 51.62 49.14 -12.84
N GLY A 102 52.78 49.04 -12.18
CA GLY A 102 52.87 48.75 -10.75
C GLY A 102 52.89 47.26 -10.38
N PHE A 103 53.17 46.36 -11.33
CA PHE A 103 53.24 44.91 -11.08
C PHE A 103 54.67 44.37 -11.18
N ARG A 104 54.97 43.34 -10.39
CA ARG A 104 56.10 42.43 -10.63
C ARG A 104 55.54 41.17 -11.27
N THR A 105 56.03 40.78 -12.45
CA THR A 105 55.60 39.53 -13.11
C THR A 105 56.71 38.49 -13.03
N HIS A 106 56.44 37.36 -12.38
CA HIS A 106 57.38 36.24 -12.27
C HIS A 106 56.66 34.90 -12.50
N LYS A 107 57.18 34.07 -13.43
CA LYS A 107 56.61 32.78 -13.84
C LYS A 107 55.09 32.84 -14.14
N GLY A 108 54.67 33.86 -14.89
CA GLY A 108 53.26 34.08 -15.27
C GLY A 108 52.33 34.54 -14.15
N ARG A 109 52.86 34.82 -12.95
CA ARG A 109 52.10 35.32 -11.79
C ARG A 109 52.42 36.80 -11.57
N ARG A 110 51.39 37.60 -11.26
CA ARG A 110 51.51 39.03 -10.93
C ARG A 110 51.55 39.24 -9.43
N TYR A 111 52.47 40.08 -8.98
CA TYR A 111 52.65 40.48 -7.59
C TYR A 111 52.66 41.99 -7.49
N VAL A 112 52.31 42.53 -6.33
CA VAL A 112 52.24 43.98 -6.05
C VAL A 112 52.98 44.33 -4.78
N ASP A 113 53.58 45.53 -4.77
CA ASP A 113 54.24 46.10 -3.59
C ASP A 113 53.23 46.91 -2.79
N MET A 114 53.12 46.61 -1.49
CA MET A 114 52.12 47.19 -0.61
C MET A 114 52.62 48.48 0.08
N VAL A 115 51.73 49.46 0.28
CA VAL A 115 52.01 50.73 0.97
C VAL A 115 52.48 50.52 2.42
N ASP A 116 51.94 49.49 3.09
CA ASP A 116 52.24 49.11 4.48
C ASP A 116 53.43 48.12 4.60
N GLY A 117 54.11 47.83 3.48
CA GLY A 117 55.31 47.02 3.42
C GLY A 117 55.05 45.52 3.20
N GLY A 118 55.72 44.97 2.18
CA GLY A 118 55.63 43.57 1.79
C GLY A 118 55.15 43.42 0.35
N ILE A 119 55.23 42.19 -0.16
CA ILE A 119 54.84 41.84 -1.54
C ILE A 119 53.74 40.79 -1.47
N VAL A 120 52.66 41.01 -2.22
CA VAL A 120 51.47 40.15 -2.23
C VAL A 120 51.22 39.61 -3.64
N LEU A 121 50.85 38.34 -3.74
CA LEU A 121 50.44 37.72 -5.01
C LEU A 121 48.98 38.09 -5.31
N VAL A 122 48.69 38.49 -6.55
CA VAL A 122 47.35 38.91 -6.97
C VAL A 122 46.79 38.06 -8.12
N ALA A 123 45.46 38.08 -8.24
CA ALA A 123 44.74 37.71 -9.45
C ALA A 123 43.58 38.69 -9.67
N VAL A 124 43.04 38.73 -10.88
CA VAL A 124 41.79 39.45 -11.16
C VAL A 124 40.64 38.62 -10.59
N ASP A 125 39.80 39.27 -9.79
CA ASP A 125 38.54 38.75 -9.27
C ASP A 125 37.50 38.75 -10.40
N ALA A 126 36.85 37.62 -10.64
CA ALA A 126 35.99 37.41 -11.81
C ALA A 126 34.64 38.15 -11.72
N ASP A 127 34.20 38.52 -10.50
CA ASP A 127 32.92 39.17 -10.26
C ASP A 127 33.04 40.71 -10.30
N THR A 128 34.23 41.24 -10.00
CA THR A 128 34.50 42.69 -9.90
C THR A 128 35.45 43.24 -10.98
N GLY A 129 36.27 42.38 -11.61
CA GLY A 129 37.32 42.81 -12.55
C GLY A 129 38.52 43.50 -11.90
N LEU A 130 38.53 43.63 -10.57
CA LEU A 130 39.60 44.28 -9.80
C LEU A 130 40.61 43.24 -9.27
N TYR A 131 41.76 43.70 -8.77
CA TYR A 131 42.79 42.81 -8.25
C TYR A 131 42.50 42.43 -6.80
N ARG A 132 42.56 41.13 -6.50
CA ARG A 132 42.38 40.57 -5.16
C ARG A 132 43.61 39.77 -4.75
N ALA A 133 43.97 39.84 -3.47
CA ALA A 133 45.06 39.07 -2.90
C ALA A 133 44.77 37.56 -2.95
N ARG A 134 45.81 36.74 -3.15
CA ARG A 134 45.72 35.28 -3.14
C ARG A 134 46.99 34.60 -2.64
N LEU A 135 46.87 33.42 -2.07
CA LEU A 135 48.00 32.56 -1.77
C LEU A 135 48.49 31.82 -3.02
N ALA A 136 49.74 31.36 -2.99
CA ALA A 136 50.34 30.61 -4.09
C ALA A 136 49.72 29.21 -4.30
N SER A 137 49.01 28.70 -3.28
CA SER A 137 48.23 27.45 -3.23
C SER A 137 46.79 27.61 -3.72
N GLU A 138 46.29 28.84 -3.89
CA GLU A 138 44.89 29.09 -4.22
C GLU A 138 44.62 29.14 -5.73
N ARG A 139 43.52 28.50 -6.13
CA ARG A 139 43.04 28.48 -7.51
C ARG A 139 42.21 29.73 -7.87
N LEU A 140 41.46 30.27 -6.90
CA LEU A 140 40.66 31.49 -6.99
C LEU A 140 41.11 32.44 -5.87
N PRO A 141 41.15 33.77 -6.09
CA PRO A 141 41.61 34.70 -5.06
C PRO A 141 40.61 34.81 -3.90
N SER A 142 41.08 34.65 -2.66
CA SER A 142 40.24 34.66 -1.45
C SER A 142 40.45 35.87 -0.53
N GLY A 143 41.54 36.61 -0.71
CA GLY A 143 41.95 37.71 0.17
C GLY A 143 41.20 39.02 -0.07
N PRO A 144 41.64 40.13 0.54
CA PRO A 144 41.01 41.44 0.33
C PRO A 144 41.30 41.99 -1.08
N MET A 145 40.43 42.90 -1.54
CA MET A 145 40.61 43.66 -2.78
C MET A 145 41.71 44.71 -2.61
N LEU A 146 42.49 44.95 -3.67
CA LEU A 146 43.63 45.85 -3.69
C LEU A 146 43.47 46.94 -4.75
N LEU A 147 43.80 48.18 -4.39
CA LEU A 147 43.86 49.33 -5.30
C LEU A 147 45.25 49.97 -5.30
N ARG A 148 45.69 50.44 -6.48
CA ARG A 148 46.95 51.15 -6.68
C ARG A 148 46.75 52.64 -6.44
N HIS A 149 47.61 53.28 -5.65
CA HIS A 149 47.67 54.74 -5.60
C HIS A 149 48.19 55.29 -6.93
N ALA A 150 47.56 56.35 -7.43
CA ALA A 150 47.98 57.01 -8.66
C ALA A 150 49.41 57.58 -8.52
N ASP A 151 49.69 58.25 -7.39
CA ASP A 151 50.88 59.08 -7.21
C ASP A 151 52.13 58.30 -6.79
N SER A 152 51.99 57.31 -5.88
CA SER A 152 53.11 56.51 -5.37
C SER A 152 53.32 55.19 -6.12
N GLY A 153 52.31 54.72 -6.84
CA GLY A 153 52.31 53.44 -7.54
C GLY A 153 52.28 52.18 -6.67
N LEU A 154 52.20 52.34 -5.35
CA LEU A 154 52.05 51.26 -4.37
C LEU A 154 50.58 50.90 -4.17
N TRP A 155 50.33 49.68 -3.68
CA TRP A 155 49.00 49.12 -3.52
C TRP A 155 48.55 49.08 -2.05
N HIS A 156 47.25 49.27 -1.80
CA HIS A 156 46.66 49.15 -0.46
C HIS A 156 45.45 48.21 -0.50
N ALA A 157 45.16 47.56 0.63
CA ALA A 157 43.95 46.77 0.80
C ALA A 157 42.75 47.68 1.07
N VAL A 158 41.62 47.36 0.44
CA VAL A 158 40.33 48.05 0.62
C VAL A 158 39.41 47.15 1.44
N ASP A 159 38.80 47.71 2.48
CA ASP A 159 37.74 47.03 3.23
C ASP A 159 36.45 47.04 2.39
N ASP A 160 35.85 45.85 2.16
CA ASP A 160 34.59 45.66 1.41
C ASP A 160 33.41 46.49 2.00
N ARG A 161 33.59 47.11 3.18
CA ARG A 161 32.63 47.99 3.85
C ARG A 161 32.75 49.48 3.51
N GLN A 162 33.82 49.93 2.86
CA GLN A 162 33.93 51.31 2.38
C GLN A 162 33.42 51.44 0.95
N ILE A 163 32.43 52.32 0.75
CA ILE A 163 31.82 52.61 -0.56
C ILE A 163 32.92 53.14 -1.49
N THR A 164 33.41 52.28 -2.37
CA THR A 164 34.44 52.66 -3.34
C THR A 164 33.80 53.47 -4.45
N THR A 165 33.79 54.80 -4.30
CA THR A 165 33.35 55.73 -5.36
C THR A 165 34.45 55.84 -6.42
N VAL A 166 34.25 55.19 -7.56
CA VAL A 166 35.18 55.25 -8.69
C VAL A 166 34.81 56.44 -9.60
N PRO A 167 35.77 57.27 -10.05
CA PRO A 167 35.50 58.34 -11.00
C PRO A 167 34.84 57.80 -12.28
N LEU A 168 33.81 58.48 -12.77
CA LEU A 168 33.17 58.15 -14.04
C LEU A 168 34.16 58.41 -15.18
N THR A 169 34.37 57.45 -16.09
CA THR A 169 35.19 57.69 -17.29
C THR A 169 34.35 57.85 -18.55
N GLY A 170 34.81 58.68 -19.49
CA GLY A 170 34.08 59.03 -20.71
C GLY A 170 33.66 57.85 -21.62
N PRO A 171 34.49 56.80 -21.78
CA PRO A 171 34.14 55.59 -22.55
C PRO A 171 32.99 54.78 -21.94
N ASP A 172 32.99 54.56 -20.62
CA ASP A 172 32.06 53.63 -19.93
C ASP A 172 30.59 54.03 -20.05
N LEU A 173 30.34 55.31 -20.31
CA LEU A 173 29.00 55.90 -20.43
C LEU A 173 28.56 56.12 -21.89
N GLN A 174 29.43 55.89 -22.89
CA GLN A 174 29.16 56.30 -24.28
C GLN A 174 27.86 55.72 -24.86
N ALA A 175 27.50 54.49 -24.50
CA ALA A 175 26.27 53.82 -24.97
C ALA A 175 24.97 54.41 -24.39
N PHE A 176 25.04 55.20 -23.31
CA PHE A 176 23.89 55.72 -22.56
C PHE A 176 23.58 57.20 -22.86
N ARG A 177 24.35 57.83 -23.75
CA ARG A 177 24.23 59.27 -24.05
C ARG A 177 22.88 59.61 -24.70
N SER A 178 22.34 60.75 -24.31
CA SER A 178 21.18 61.38 -24.92
C SER A 178 21.59 62.70 -25.58
N ASP A 179 21.01 63.02 -26.73
CA ASP A 179 21.24 64.26 -27.48
C ASP A 179 20.48 65.48 -26.89
N LEU A 180 19.94 65.36 -25.67
CA LEU A 180 19.25 66.43 -24.96
C LEU A 180 20.25 67.41 -24.33
N ASP A 181 20.07 68.70 -24.60
CA ASP A 181 20.79 69.77 -23.92
C ASP A 181 19.99 70.28 -22.71
N PHE A 182 20.68 70.41 -21.57
CA PHE A 182 20.15 70.92 -20.31
C PHE A 182 20.82 72.23 -19.86
N SER A 183 21.63 72.86 -20.71
CA SER A 183 22.37 74.10 -20.44
C SER A 183 21.54 75.26 -19.87
N THR A 184 20.25 75.32 -20.18
CA THR A 184 19.29 76.35 -19.72
C THR A 184 18.25 75.83 -18.71
N SER A 185 18.36 74.58 -18.26
CA SER A 185 17.39 73.94 -17.37
C SER A 185 17.77 74.07 -15.89
N ALA A 186 16.77 74.09 -15.00
CA ALA A 186 17.00 74.05 -13.55
C ALA A 186 17.12 72.62 -13.03
N LEU A 187 17.98 72.42 -12.03
CA LEU A 187 18.11 71.17 -11.28
C LEU A 187 17.03 71.04 -10.21
N ASP A 188 16.60 69.80 -9.93
CA ASP A 188 15.72 69.47 -8.81
C ASP A 188 16.49 69.29 -7.48
N SER A 189 15.77 68.98 -6.40
CA SER A 189 16.33 68.76 -5.06
C SER A 189 17.30 67.57 -4.95
N ASP A 190 17.29 66.65 -5.92
CA ASP A 190 18.22 65.52 -6.00
C ASP A 190 19.44 65.85 -6.90
N GLY A 191 19.47 67.07 -7.45
CA GLY A 191 20.47 67.51 -8.40
C GLY A 191 20.36 66.81 -9.74
N LEU A 192 19.12 66.61 -10.22
CA LEU A 192 18.77 66.04 -11.52
C LEU A 192 17.91 66.99 -12.34
N PHE A 193 18.00 66.89 -13.67
CA PHE A 193 17.11 67.57 -14.60
C PHE A 193 15.84 66.75 -14.84
N ARG A 194 14.74 67.44 -15.20
CA ARG A 194 13.49 66.80 -15.67
C ARG A 194 13.20 67.17 -17.11
N HIS A 195 12.83 66.19 -17.91
CA HIS A 195 12.33 66.38 -19.28
C HIS A 195 11.34 65.27 -19.62
N ASP A 196 10.17 65.63 -20.17
CA ASP A 196 9.12 64.68 -20.60
C ASP A 196 8.77 63.59 -19.56
N GLY A 197 8.59 64.00 -18.30
CA GLY A 197 8.31 63.09 -17.17
C GLY A 197 9.50 62.22 -16.72
N LYS A 198 10.63 62.24 -17.42
CA LYS A 198 11.84 61.47 -17.10
C LYS A 198 12.89 62.31 -16.37
N ARG A 199 13.76 61.65 -15.59
CA ARG A 199 14.90 62.29 -14.91
C ARG A 199 16.21 62.06 -15.65
N TYR A 200 17.06 63.09 -15.66
CA TYR A 200 18.35 63.09 -16.33
C TYR A 200 19.45 63.68 -15.45
N THR A 201 20.69 63.26 -15.69
CA THR A 201 21.90 63.90 -15.14
C THR A 201 22.83 64.31 -16.28
N VAL A 202 23.66 65.33 -16.03
CA VAL A 202 24.73 65.73 -16.97
C VAL A 202 26.07 65.35 -16.37
N ILE A 203 26.84 64.55 -17.12
CA ILE A 203 28.18 64.07 -16.75
C ILE A 203 29.10 64.34 -17.95
N HIS A 204 30.23 65.03 -17.72
CA HIS A 204 31.17 65.43 -18.78
C HIS A 204 30.51 66.12 -20.00
N GLY A 205 29.52 66.99 -19.75
CA GLY A 205 28.84 67.76 -20.81
C GLY A 205 27.82 66.98 -21.65
N HIS A 206 27.50 65.73 -21.28
CA HIS A 206 26.47 64.93 -21.95
C HIS A 206 25.34 64.54 -20.99
N ALA A 207 24.12 64.44 -21.52
CA ALA A 207 22.94 64.04 -20.77
C ALA A 207 22.77 62.50 -20.73
N TYR A 208 22.31 62.01 -19.58
CA TYR A 208 22.07 60.59 -19.31
C TYR A 208 20.75 60.41 -18.57
N GLN A 209 19.88 59.52 -19.04
CA GLN A 209 18.63 59.20 -18.34
C GLN A 209 18.93 58.37 -17.09
N VAL A 210 18.27 58.69 -15.96
CA VAL A 210 18.47 57.99 -14.69
C VAL A 210 17.17 57.52 -14.05
N MET A 211 17.25 56.37 -13.38
CA MET A 211 16.19 55.76 -12.58
C MET A 211 16.65 55.65 -11.12
N LEU A 212 15.78 55.88 -10.13
CA LEU A 212 16.10 55.74 -8.71
C LEU A 212 16.17 54.24 -8.34
N ASP A 213 17.31 53.79 -7.83
CA ASP A 213 17.44 52.44 -7.28
C ASP A 213 17.07 52.47 -5.80
N THR A 214 15.80 52.18 -5.50
CA THR A 214 15.28 52.19 -4.12
C THR A 214 15.88 51.07 -3.26
N ASP A 215 16.33 49.98 -3.86
CA ASP A 215 16.90 48.83 -3.15
C ASP A 215 18.38 49.04 -2.79
N ALA A 216 19.11 49.82 -3.61
CA ALA A 216 20.49 50.24 -3.33
C ALA A 216 20.58 51.57 -2.55
N SER A 217 19.50 52.37 -2.49
CA SER A 217 19.48 53.67 -1.79
C SER A 217 19.36 53.53 -0.27
N THR A 218 19.83 54.55 0.45
CA THR A 218 19.64 54.72 1.90
C THR A 218 19.07 56.11 2.21
N PRO A 219 18.54 56.36 3.43
CA PRO A 219 17.98 57.68 3.79
C PRO A 219 18.97 58.85 3.70
N VAL A 220 20.28 58.58 3.76
CA VAL A 220 21.36 59.58 3.67
C VAL A 220 22.08 59.58 2.32
N GLN A 221 21.88 58.57 1.47
CA GLN A 221 22.57 58.45 0.17
C GLN A 221 21.67 57.79 -0.86
N LYS A 222 21.22 58.56 -1.85
CA LYS A 222 20.43 58.06 -2.99
C LYS A 222 21.34 57.48 -4.08
N VAL A 223 21.02 56.27 -4.52
CA VAL A 223 21.68 55.60 -5.65
C VAL A 223 20.78 55.68 -6.88
N TRP A 224 21.36 56.11 -7.99
CA TRP A 224 20.69 56.27 -9.27
C TRP A 224 21.30 55.33 -10.31
N ARG A 225 20.51 54.89 -11.28
CA ARG A 225 20.92 54.00 -12.37
C ARG A 225 20.85 54.77 -13.67
N ILE A 226 21.99 55.05 -14.29
CA ILE A 226 22.02 55.44 -15.70
C ILE A 226 21.50 54.26 -16.50
N VAL A 227 20.56 54.51 -17.41
CA VAL A 227 19.87 53.51 -18.24
C VAL A 227 19.83 53.96 -19.69
N ASN A 228 19.76 53.02 -20.64
CA ASN A 228 19.58 53.36 -22.04
C ASN A 228 18.10 53.69 -22.30
N ALA A 229 17.80 54.85 -22.89
CA ALA A 229 16.43 55.28 -23.17
C ALA A 229 15.65 54.32 -24.10
N LYS A 230 16.34 53.44 -24.83
CA LYS A 230 15.74 52.42 -25.71
C LYS A 230 15.35 51.13 -24.97
N ASP A 231 15.85 50.92 -23.76
CA ASP A 231 15.66 49.68 -23.02
C ASP A 231 14.38 49.68 -22.17
N PRO A 232 13.68 48.53 -22.01
CA PRO A 232 12.48 48.41 -21.18
C PRO A 232 12.63 48.93 -19.74
N VAL A 233 13.84 48.88 -19.17
CA VAL A 233 14.13 49.41 -17.83
C VAL A 233 13.96 50.94 -17.71
N ALA A 234 14.12 51.70 -18.79
CA ALA A 234 13.98 53.17 -18.79
C ALA A 234 12.52 53.68 -18.83
N ASN A 235 11.56 52.78 -19.06
CA ASN A 235 10.17 53.14 -19.32
C ASN A 235 9.31 53.38 -18.06
N ASP A 236 9.88 53.30 -16.86
CA ASP A 236 9.13 53.53 -15.62
C ASP A 236 8.55 54.95 -15.48
N SER A 237 7.27 55.08 -15.10
CA SER A 237 6.61 56.40 -14.94
C SER A 237 7.12 57.16 -13.71
N GLU A 238 7.37 56.45 -12.62
CA GLU A 238 7.86 57.04 -11.36
C GLU A 238 9.38 57.25 -11.37
N ASN A 239 10.03 56.87 -12.48
CA ASN A 239 11.48 56.79 -12.63
C ASN A 239 12.13 55.87 -11.59
N ILE A 240 11.49 54.75 -11.22
CA ILE A 240 12.04 53.75 -10.30
C ILE A 240 12.74 52.64 -11.11
N TYR A 241 13.94 52.26 -10.67
CA TYR A 241 14.69 51.17 -11.27
C TYR A 241 14.14 49.82 -10.80
N HIS A 242 13.86 48.93 -11.75
CA HIS A 242 13.42 47.56 -11.48
C HIS A 242 14.34 46.56 -12.18
N ALA A 243 15.15 45.83 -11.40
CA ALA A 243 16.11 44.85 -11.89
C ALA A 243 15.49 43.66 -12.66
N SER A 244 14.15 43.51 -12.62
CA SER A 244 13.40 42.53 -13.41
C SER A 244 13.11 42.98 -14.85
N ARG A 245 13.31 44.25 -15.19
CA ARG A 245 13.18 44.77 -16.56
C ARG A 245 14.53 44.68 -17.27
N SER A 246 14.53 44.19 -18.51
CA SER A 246 15.74 44.11 -19.31
C SER A 246 16.27 45.49 -19.70
N GLY A 247 17.60 45.59 -19.76
CA GLY A 247 18.33 46.78 -20.19
C GLY A 247 19.69 46.88 -19.53
N GLU A 248 20.63 47.57 -20.17
CA GLU A 248 21.91 47.88 -19.52
C GLU A 248 21.74 49.01 -18.51
N SER A 249 22.50 48.96 -17.41
CA SER A 249 22.53 50.05 -16.44
C SER A 249 23.88 50.23 -15.76
N ARG A 250 24.07 51.41 -15.15
CA ARG A 250 25.24 51.77 -14.35
C ARG A 250 24.82 52.52 -13.09
N ALA A 251 25.25 52.05 -11.92
CA ALA A 251 24.92 52.69 -10.64
C ALA A 251 25.84 53.87 -10.35
N ILE A 252 25.25 55.01 -10.01
CA ILE A 252 25.92 56.25 -9.64
C ILE A 252 25.36 56.82 -8.33
N THR A 253 26.18 57.59 -7.63
CA THR A 253 25.82 58.38 -6.44
C THR A 253 26.46 59.75 -6.54
N ARG A 254 25.94 60.72 -5.79
CA ARG A 254 26.72 61.91 -5.43
C ARG A 254 27.77 61.53 -4.39
N ASP A 255 28.99 62.02 -4.55
CA ASP A 255 30.11 61.87 -3.60
C ASP A 255 30.13 63.01 -2.57
N ALA A 256 31.15 63.03 -1.69
CA ALA A 256 31.33 64.06 -0.67
C ALA A 256 31.64 65.46 -1.24
N GLN A 257 32.06 65.53 -2.50
CA GLN A 257 32.32 66.75 -3.26
C GLN A 257 31.11 67.14 -4.12
N ASN A 258 29.96 66.49 -3.91
CA ASN A 258 28.71 66.67 -4.64
C ASN A 258 28.84 66.44 -6.17
N SER A 259 29.83 65.65 -6.58
CA SER A 259 30.05 65.20 -7.96
C SER A 259 29.47 63.81 -8.16
N TRP A 260 29.18 63.43 -9.41
CA TRP A 260 28.69 62.10 -9.72
C TRP A 260 29.86 61.11 -9.82
N ALA A 261 29.75 59.99 -9.09
CA ALA A 261 30.71 58.89 -9.11
C ALA A 261 30.00 57.54 -9.29
N PHE A 262 30.69 56.54 -9.82
CA PHE A 262 30.19 55.16 -9.81
C PHE A 262 30.08 54.66 -8.36
N VAL A 263 29.09 53.80 -8.09
CA VAL A 263 28.98 53.08 -6.82
C VAL A 263 28.87 51.58 -7.06
N ALA A 264 29.70 50.81 -6.36
CA ALA A 264 29.68 49.35 -6.39
C ALA A 264 28.44 48.82 -5.64
N THR A 265 27.33 48.65 -6.35
CA THR A 265 26.16 47.91 -5.87
C THR A 265 26.33 46.43 -6.20
N GLY A 266 26.44 45.55 -5.21
CA GLY A 266 26.60 44.11 -5.44
C GLY A 266 25.43 43.51 -6.24
N LEU A 267 25.75 42.82 -7.35
CA LEU A 267 24.83 42.25 -8.34
C LEU A 267 23.86 43.28 -8.99
N MET A 268 23.24 42.91 -10.12
CA MET A 268 22.37 43.81 -10.91
C MET A 268 21.07 44.28 -10.20
N GLY A 269 20.86 43.92 -8.93
CA GLY A 269 19.71 44.34 -8.12
C GLY A 269 20.08 44.88 -6.73
N GLY A 270 21.31 45.36 -6.54
CA GLY A 270 21.71 46.15 -5.36
C GLY A 270 21.71 45.47 -3.99
N MET A 271 21.38 44.17 -3.89
CA MET A 271 21.25 43.47 -2.63
C MET A 271 22.58 43.28 -1.89
N ARG A 272 22.72 43.93 -0.72
CA ARG A 272 23.63 43.50 0.34
C ARG A 272 23.16 42.15 0.91
N ARG A 273 23.76 41.05 0.46
CA ARG A 273 23.31 39.66 0.77
C ARG A 273 23.56 39.18 2.21
N GLY A 274 24.46 39.81 2.97
CA GLY A 274 24.86 39.34 4.31
C GLY A 274 23.78 39.57 5.38
N ASP A 275 23.71 40.79 5.90
CA ASP A 275 23.06 41.10 7.18
C ASP A 275 21.58 40.71 7.24
N ARG A 276 20.82 40.90 6.15
CA ARG A 276 19.36 40.65 6.12
C ARG A 276 19.02 39.16 6.02
N VAL A 277 19.86 38.35 5.35
CA VAL A 277 19.70 36.89 5.30
C VAL A 277 20.11 36.27 6.64
N GLN A 278 21.20 36.77 7.24
CA GLN A 278 21.70 36.26 8.52
C GLN A 278 20.78 36.61 9.69
N ALA A 279 20.18 37.82 9.70
CA ALA A 279 19.12 38.19 10.63
C ALA A 279 17.86 37.33 10.47
N ASN A 280 17.40 37.10 9.23
CA ASN A 280 16.25 36.22 8.97
C ASN A 280 16.51 34.78 9.40
N LEU A 281 17.71 34.23 9.15
CA LEU A 281 18.08 32.89 9.59
C LEU A 281 18.14 32.79 11.13
N ALA A 282 18.67 33.79 11.82
CA ALA A 282 18.69 33.84 13.28
C ALA A 282 17.26 33.82 13.87
N ILE A 283 16.33 34.58 13.29
CA ILE A 283 14.91 34.60 13.68
C ILE A 283 14.25 33.22 13.44
N LEU A 284 14.53 32.58 12.29
CA LEU A 284 14.01 31.25 11.99
C LEU A 284 14.59 30.16 12.91
N LEU A 285 15.86 30.25 13.28
CA LEU A 285 16.50 29.35 14.26
C LEU A 285 15.93 29.56 15.68
N GLN A 286 15.70 30.80 16.10
CA GLN A 286 15.03 31.10 17.37
C GLN A 286 13.60 30.52 17.39
N ARG A 287 12.87 30.64 16.28
CA ARG A 287 11.54 30.03 16.11
C ARG A 287 11.57 28.50 16.05
N TYR A 288 12.68 27.91 15.60
CA TYR A 288 12.90 26.47 15.57
C TYR A 288 13.33 25.86 16.92
N ALA A 289 13.92 26.65 17.82
CA ALA A 289 14.44 26.17 19.10
C ALA A 289 13.43 25.33 19.94
N PRO A 290 12.12 25.66 20.03
CA PRO A 290 11.14 24.81 20.71
C PRO A 290 10.98 23.43 20.07
N PHE A 291 11.04 23.33 18.73
CA PHE A 291 10.95 22.06 18.00
C PHE A 291 12.21 21.22 18.23
N ALA A 292 13.39 21.86 18.25
CA ALA A 292 14.64 21.19 18.59
C ALA A 292 14.64 20.63 20.02
N ALA A 293 14.06 21.37 20.98
CA ALA A 293 13.88 20.91 22.35
C ALA A 293 12.95 19.69 22.44
N VAL A 294 11.75 19.75 21.83
CA VAL A 294 10.82 18.61 21.82
C VAL A 294 11.41 17.38 21.13
N HIS A 295 12.17 17.57 20.04
CA HIS A 295 12.89 16.49 19.36
C HIS A 295 13.95 15.86 20.29
N LYS A 296 14.76 16.66 20.98
CA LYS A 296 15.74 16.17 21.97
C LYS A 296 15.06 15.33 23.06
N GLU A 297 13.95 15.83 23.62
CA GLU A 297 13.20 15.10 24.63
C GLU A 297 12.53 13.81 24.09
N LEU A 298 12.26 13.72 22.78
CA LEU A 298 11.82 12.48 22.13
C LEU A 298 12.98 11.47 22.01
N VAL A 299 14.19 11.92 21.67
CA VAL A 299 15.41 11.08 21.65
C VAL A 299 15.72 10.55 23.05
N GLU A 300 15.65 11.38 24.09
CA GLU A 300 15.81 10.97 25.49
C GLU A 300 14.72 9.97 25.92
N SER A 301 13.48 10.18 25.47
CA SER A 301 12.36 9.26 25.71
C SER A 301 12.56 7.91 25.00
N ALA A 302 13.15 7.89 23.81
CA ALA A 302 13.52 6.67 23.09
C ALA A 302 14.64 5.89 23.81
N ALA A 303 15.68 6.58 24.28
CA ALA A 303 16.75 5.97 25.08
C ALA A 303 16.20 5.38 26.40
N ARG A 304 15.26 6.07 27.05
CA ARG A 304 14.57 5.57 28.25
C ARG A 304 13.72 4.33 27.95
N TYR A 305 13.02 4.27 26.81
CA TYR A 305 12.29 3.07 26.39
C TYR A 305 13.24 1.86 26.28
N ASN A 306 14.38 2.02 25.59
CA ASN A 306 15.36 0.94 25.41
C ASN A 306 15.88 0.42 26.77
N SER A 307 16.17 1.32 27.71
CA SER A 307 16.62 0.94 29.06
C SER A 307 15.54 0.21 29.87
N LEU A 308 14.29 0.68 29.85
CA LEU A 308 13.18 0.00 30.51
C LEU A 308 12.92 -1.39 29.90
N TYR A 309 12.98 -1.50 28.57
CA TYR A 309 12.76 -2.76 27.86
C TYR A 309 13.86 -3.80 28.14
N SER A 310 15.13 -3.38 28.20
CA SER A 310 16.23 -4.28 28.58
C SER A 310 16.12 -4.76 30.04
N GLN A 311 15.72 -3.88 30.95
CA GLN A 311 15.44 -4.24 32.35
C GLN A 311 14.30 -5.26 32.46
N ALA A 312 13.18 -5.07 31.75
CA ALA A 312 12.06 -5.99 31.77
C ALA A 312 12.39 -7.38 31.17
N ARG A 313 13.24 -7.43 30.14
CA ARG A 313 13.74 -8.69 29.56
C ARG A 313 14.70 -9.46 30.48
N ALA A 314 15.38 -8.79 31.40
CA ALA A 314 16.26 -9.44 32.38
C ALA A 314 15.51 -10.08 33.56
N LEU A 315 14.22 -9.77 33.74
CA LEU A 315 13.37 -10.34 34.79
C LEU A 315 12.83 -11.73 34.39
N PRO A 316 12.60 -12.65 35.34
CA PRO A 316 12.04 -13.97 35.04
C PRO A 316 10.69 -13.89 34.32
N THR A 317 10.52 -14.71 33.29
CA THR A 317 9.30 -14.79 32.48
C THR A 317 8.07 -15.03 33.35
N ALA A 318 6.99 -14.30 33.08
CA ALA A 318 5.70 -14.35 33.80
C ALA A 318 5.77 -14.02 35.32
N SER A 319 6.89 -13.48 35.81
CA SER A 319 6.97 -12.98 37.19
C SER A 319 6.14 -11.70 37.41
N SER A 320 5.66 -11.48 38.63
CA SER A 320 4.95 -10.24 39.01
C SER A 320 5.80 -8.98 38.77
N ALA A 321 7.11 -9.08 38.99
CA ALA A 321 8.08 -8.02 38.69
C ALA A 321 8.14 -7.72 37.18
N GLN A 322 8.20 -8.74 36.33
CA GLN A 322 8.17 -8.55 34.88
C GLN A 322 6.84 -7.92 34.44
N THR A 323 5.70 -8.40 34.96
CA THR A 323 4.37 -7.83 34.66
C THR A 323 4.30 -6.34 35.01
N ALA A 324 4.81 -5.94 36.19
CA ALA A 324 4.87 -4.53 36.58
C ALA A 324 5.79 -3.70 35.67
N ALA A 325 6.94 -4.24 35.26
CA ALA A 325 7.85 -3.59 34.32
C ALA A 325 7.22 -3.41 32.93
N LEU A 326 6.50 -4.42 32.42
CA LEU A 326 5.77 -4.33 31.14
C LEU A 326 4.68 -3.23 31.18
N ILE A 327 3.94 -3.12 32.29
CA ILE A 327 2.96 -2.03 32.49
C ILE A 327 3.65 -0.66 32.47
N ALA A 328 4.82 -0.52 33.12
CA ALA A 328 5.57 0.73 33.10
C ALA A 328 6.06 1.11 31.70
N ILE A 329 6.48 0.14 30.88
CA ILE A 329 6.86 0.36 29.48
C ILE A 329 5.64 0.75 28.65
N GLU A 330 4.47 0.13 28.84
CA GLU A 330 3.23 0.46 28.11
C GLU A 330 2.78 1.90 28.38
N VAL A 331 2.81 2.33 29.64
CA VAL A 331 2.54 3.73 30.03
C VAL A 331 3.58 4.69 29.44
N HIS A 332 4.85 4.29 29.35
CA HIS A 332 5.90 5.09 28.71
C HIS A 332 5.68 5.21 27.19
N LEU A 333 5.36 4.11 26.50
CA LEU A 333 5.06 4.09 25.07
C LEU A 333 3.84 4.94 24.73
N LEU A 334 2.74 4.85 25.49
CA LEU A 334 1.56 5.69 25.29
C LEU A 334 1.90 7.19 25.40
N LYS A 335 2.72 7.58 26.38
CA LYS A 335 3.22 8.96 26.53
C LYS A 335 4.14 9.37 25.37
N HIS A 336 5.01 8.47 24.92
CA HIS A 336 5.92 8.71 23.79
C HIS A 336 5.15 8.92 22.48
N ILE A 337 4.19 8.04 22.16
CA ILE A 337 3.36 8.10 20.94
C ILE A 337 2.50 9.37 20.93
N LYS A 338 1.93 9.76 22.08
CA LYS A 338 1.21 11.03 22.20
C LYS A 338 2.13 12.21 21.89
N LYS A 339 3.33 12.23 22.47
CA LYS A 339 4.33 13.28 22.21
C LYS A 339 4.82 13.31 20.76
N GLN A 340 5.04 12.15 20.13
CA GLN A 340 5.35 12.06 18.69
C GLN A 340 4.21 12.61 17.84
N THR A 341 2.96 12.31 18.20
CA THR A 341 1.76 12.80 17.49
C THR A 341 1.69 14.32 17.54
N ASP A 342 1.83 14.91 18.72
CA ASP A 342 1.78 16.36 18.93
C ASP A 342 2.96 17.07 18.24
N PHE A 343 4.16 16.47 18.30
CA PHE A 343 5.34 16.98 17.61
C PHE A 343 5.17 16.96 16.08
N VAL A 344 4.78 15.81 15.49
CA VAL A 344 4.57 15.69 14.04
C VAL A 344 3.46 16.64 13.56
N GLN A 345 2.39 16.81 14.33
CA GLN A 345 1.35 17.79 14.01
C GLN A 345 1.92 19.22 14.02
N SER A 346 2.70 19.59 15.05
CA SER A 346 3.33 20.91 15.13
C SER A 346 4.25 21.22 13.93
N LEU A 347 4.95 20.21 13.39
CA LEU A 347 5.77 20.34 12.18
C LEU A 347 4.90 20.58 10.93
N VAL A 348 3.79 19.85 10.79
CA VAL A 348 2.85 20.00 9.67
C VAL A 348 2.18 21.38 9.69
N ASP A 349 1.75 21.86 10.85
CA ASP A 349 1.13 23.17 11.03
C ASP A 349 2.10 24.33 10.75
N ASN A 350 3.41 24.07 10.82
CA ASN A 350 4.48 25.06 10.62
C ASN A 350 5.26 24.86 9.31
N LYS A 351 4.80 23.96 8.42
CA LYS A 351 5.52 23.56 7.19
C LYS A 351 6.01 24.75 6.34
N ASP A 352 5.21 25.82 6.25
CA ASP A 352 5.39 26.88 5.25
C ASP A 352 6.67 27.67 5.46
N TRP A 353 7.11 27.87 6.71
CA TRP A 353 8.39 28.50 7.02
C TRP A 353 9.50 27.48 7.30
N MET A 354 9.16 26.25 7.74
CA MET A 354 10.15 25.20 8.00
C MET A 354 10.84 24.71 6.72
N VAL A 355 10.14 24.70 5.58
CA VAL A 355 10.72 24.44 4.25
C VAL A 355 11.77 25.51 3.88
N HIS A 356 11.61 26.76 4.33
CA HIS A 356 12.59 27.82 4.09
C HIS A 356 13.79 27.77 5.05
N LEU A 357 13.62 27.22 6.26
CA LEU A 357 14.73 26.99 7.19
C LEU A 357 15.63 25.81 6.73
N LYS A 358 15.05 24.76 6.14
CA LYS A 358 15.78 23.53 5.79
C LYS A 358 15.84 23.32 4.28
N ALA A 359 16.96 23.76 3.70
CA ALA A 359 17.25 23.67 2.28
C ALA A 359 17.27 22.22 1.74
N GLY A 360 17.22 22.08 0.41
CA GLY A 360 17.42 20.79 -0.28
C GLY A 360 16.33 19.74 -0.05
N GLY A 361 15.21 20.09 0.60
CA GLY A 361 14.14 19.14 0.93
C GLY A 361 14.30 18.43 2.27
N ALA A 362 15.34 18.73 3.06
CA ALA A 362 15.63 18.05 4.32
C ALA A 362 14.45 18.05 5.32
N PHE A 363 13.62 19.09 5.37
CA PHE A 363 12.39 19.10 6.18
C PHE A 363 11.40 17.98 5.80
N LYS A 364 11.30 17.62 4.51
CA LYS A 364 10.43 16.53 4.05
C LYS A 364 10.96 15.18 4.50
N GLU A 365 12.27 14.97 4.45
CA GLU A 365 12.92 13.72 4.88
C GLU A 365 12.86 13.53 6.40
N GLU A 366 13.03 14.59 7.19
CA GLU A 366 12.80 14.54 8.64
C GLU A 366 11.34 14.24 8.98
N LEU A 367 10.38 14.92 8.35
CA LEU A 367 8.95 14.67 8.56
C LEU A 367 8.56 13.24 8.13
N HIS A 368 9.20 12.70 7.09
CA HIS A 368 9.05 11.32 6.67
C HIS A 368 9.60 10.35 7.74
N THR A 369 10.79 10.63 8.28
CA THR A 369 11.45 9.86 9.35
C THR A 369 10.60 9.83 10.61
N PHE A 370 10.10 10.98 11.09
CA PHE A 370 9.25 11.03 12.29
C PHE A 370 7.91 10.30 12.13
N ARG A 371 7.38 10.21 10.90
CA ARG A 371 6.18 9.40 10.61
C ARG A 371 6.51 7.90 10.63
N LEU A 372 7.63 7.47 10.06
CA LEU A 372 8.10 6.08 10.15
C LEU A 372 8.37 5.66 11.61
N ASP A 373 9.02 6.51 12.39
CA ASP A 373 9.22 6.28 13.83
C ASP A 373 7.89 6.10 14.56
N ARG A 374 6.89 6.95 14.30
CA ARG A 374 5.55 6.82 14.90
C ARG A 374 4.90 5.47 14.56
N VAL A 375 5.06 4.95 13.33
CA VAL A 375 4.59 3.61 12.95
C VAL A 375 5.32 2.52 13.76
N SER A 376 6.65 2.58 13.86
CA SER A 376 7.41 1.60 14.65
C SER A 376 7.04 1.64 16.14
N TYR A 377 6.78 2.81 16.72
CA TYR A 377 6.35 2.92 18.12
C TYR A 377 4.92 2.40 18.36
N LEU A 378 3.99 2.58 17.41
CA LEU A 378 2.66 1.95 17.44
C LEU A 378 2.76 0.41 17.38
N ASN A 379 3.64 -0.13 16.52
CA ASN A 379 3.92 -1.56 16.44
C ASN A 379 4.50 -2.10 17.76
N ARG A 380 5.50 -1.42 18.34
CA ARG A 380 6.08 -1.78 19.65
C ARG A 380 5.04 -1.79 20.77
N LEU A 381 4.11 -0.83 20.78
CA LEU A 381 3.03 -0.80 21.76
C LEU A 381 2.10 -2.01 21.59
N MET A 382 1.69 -2.33 20.35
CA MET A 382 0.85 -3.51 20.08
C MET A 382 1.53 -4.82 20.50
N ALA A 383 2.81 -5.01 20.16
CA ALA A 383 3.57 -6.20 20.54
C ALA A 383 3.78 -6.31 22.06
N LEU A 384 4.04 -5.20 22.75
CA LEU A 384 4.15 -5.16 24.21
C LEU A 384 2.81 -5.46 24.90
N MET A 385 1.71 -4.90 24.37
CA MET A 385 0.38 -5.18 24.88
C MET A 385 0.06 -6.67 24.82
N ASP A 386 0.39 -7.35 23.72
CA ASP A 386 0.25 -8.81 23.58
C ASP A 386 1.15 -9.58 24.57
N LEU A 387 2.43 -9.20 24.67
CA LEU A 387 3.39 -9.84 25.58
C LEU A 387 2.93 -9.79 27.04
N ARG A 388 2.37 -8.66 27.49
CA ARG A 388 1.84 -8.49 28.86
C ARG A 388 0.72 -9.48 29.15
N VAL A 389 -0.17 -9.71 28.19
CA VAL A 389 -1.39 -10.50 28.41
C VAL A 389 -1.20 -11.98 28.10
N SER A 390 -0.16 -12.37 27.35
CA SER A 390 0.12 -13.76 26.97
C SER A 390 0.00 -14.78 28.12
N PRO A 391 0.55 -14.55 29.34
CA PRO A 391 0.43 -15.53 30.44
C PRO A 391 -1.00 -15.67 30.97
N MET A 392 -1.85 -14.66 30.80
CA MET A 392 -3.26 -14.71 31.24
C MET A 392 -4.13 -15.64 30.39
N PHE A 393 -3.58 -16.17 29.28
CA PHE A 393 -4.32 -16.89 28.24
C PHE A 393 -3.81 -18.31 28.00
N GLU A 394 -2.98 -18.85 28.90
CA GLU A 394 -2.58 -20.27 28.89
C GLU A 394 -3.78 -21.22 29.08
N THR A 395 -4.86 -20.75 29.73
CA THR A 395 -6.13 -21.47 29.84
C THR A 395 -7.27 -20.70 29.19
N LEU A 396 -7.98 -21.36 28.27
CA LEU A 396 -9.19 -20.84 27.65
C LEU A 396 -10.40 -21.19 28.54
N ASN A 397 -11.20 -20.21 28.90
CA ASN A 397 -12.51 -20.35 29.56
C ASN A 397 -13.34 -19.06 29.31
N ALA A 398 -14.60 -19.03 29.73
CA ALA A 398 -15.48 -17.89 29.46
C ALA A 398 -14.97 -16.54 30.02
N GLU A 399 -14.24 -16.54 31.13
CA GLU A 399 -13.67 -15.31 31.72
C GLU A 399 -12.40 -14.86 30.98
N THR A 400 -11.51 -15.79 30.64
CA THR A 400 -10.30 -15.46 29.86
C THR A 400 -10.64 -15.03 28.43
N CYS A 401 -11.68 -15.61 27.82
CA CYS A 401 -12.23 -15.12 26.55
C CYS A 401 -12.71 -13.66 26.64
N LYS A 402 -13.49 -13.29 27.67
CA LYS A 402 -13.96 -11.92 27.87
C LYS A 402 -12.81 -10.93 28.12
N LYS A 403 -11.79 -11.35 28.88
CA LYS A 403 -10.55 -10.58 29.10
C LYS A 403 -9.77 -10.39 27.79
N MET A 404 -9.64 -11.42 26.97
CA MET A 404 -9.01 -11.37 25.64
C MET A 404 -9.76 -10.42 24.70
N ILE A 405 -11.09 -10.54 24.59
CA ILE A 405 -11.91 -9.61 23.78
C ILE A 405 -11.71 -8.16 24.22
N THR A 406 -11.65 -7.91 25.53
CA THR A 406 -11.38 -6.58 26.10
C THR A 406 -9.98 -6.05 25.72
N HIS A 407 -8.97 -6.92 25.69
CA HIS A 407 -7.63 -6.60 25.19
C HIS A 407 -7.63 -6.26 23.70
N LEU A 408 -8.22 -7.13 22.86
CA LEU A 408 -8.29 -6.93 21.41
C LEU A 408 -9.07 -5.66 21.04
N ASN A 409 -10.15 -5.33 21.76
CA ASN A 409 -10.89 -4.06 21.60
C ASN A 409 -10.07 -2.81 21.95
N LYS A 410 -9.11 -2.90 22.90
CA LYS A 410 -8.15 -1.81 23.16
C LYS A 410 -7.10 -1.74 22.05
N LYS A 411 -6.60 -2.90 21.60
CA LYS A 411 -5.58 -3.01 20.55
C LYS A 411 -6.07 -2.48 19.20
N LEU A 412 -7.32 -2.73 18.81
CA LEU A 412 -7.90 -2.30 17.53
C LEU A 412 -7.87 -0.79 17.26
N LYS A 413 -7.74 0.03 18.30
CA LYS A 413 -7.59 1.49 18.16
C LYS A 413 -6.23 1.91 17.59
N LEU A 414 -5.22 1.02 17.66
CA LEU A 414 -3.85 1.32 17.25
C LEU A 414 -3.58 1.08 15.75
N PRO A 415 -4.13 0.02 15.10
CA PRO A 415 -4.10 -0.12 13.65
C PRO A 415 -4.70 1.07 12.90
N GLU A 416 -5.83 1.64 13.35
CA GLU A 416 -6.44 2.82 12.71
C GLU A 416 -5.48 4.01 12.67
N ASP A 417 -4.88 4.36 13.82
CA ASP A 417 -3.85 5.39 13.95
C ASP A 417 -2.61 5.09 13.07
N ARG A 418 -2.16 3.83 13.06
CA ARG A 418 -1.01 3.36 12.29
C ARG A 418 -1.27 3.48 10.79
N ASP A 419 -2.41 3.00 10.32
CA ASP A 419 -2.77 2.94 8.91
C ASP A 419 -3.05 4.35 8.36
N ALA A 420 -3.59 5.24 9.17
CA ALA A 420 -3.69 6.67 8.87
C ALA A 420 -2.30 7.32 8.67
N VAL A 421 -1.32 7.03 9.53
CA VAL A 421 0.06 7.52 9.37
C VAL A 421 0.73 6.89 8.15
N MET A 422 0.59 5.58 7.92
CA MET A 422 1.13 4.92 6.72
C MET A 422 0.51 5.48 5.43
N GLY A 423 -0.79 5.79 5.41
CA GLY A 423 -1.44 6.49 4.29
C GLY A 423 -0.84 7.87 4.01
N GLN A 424 -0.53 8.65 5.06
CA GLN A 424 0.18 9.93 4.92
C GLN A 424 1.61 9.75 4.38
N ILE A 425 2.29 8.65 4.73
CA ILE A 425 3.62 8.33 4.20
C ILE A 425 3.54 7.96 2.71
N ARG A 426 2.67 7.01 2.32
CA ARG A 426 2.47 6.60 0.91
C ARG A 426 2.18 7.80 0.00
N LYS A 427 1.32 8.72 0.45
CA LYS A 427 0.96 9.94 -0.29
C LYS A 427 2.12 10.94 -0.42
N ALA A 428 3.05 10.96 0.53
CA ALA A 428 4.18 11.89 0.55
C ALA A 428 5.45 11.36 -0.14
N SER A 429 5.66 10.04 -0.11
CA SER A 429 6.79 9.36 -0.76
C SER A 429 6.35 8.00 -1.30
N PRO A 430 6.05 7.89 -2.61
CA PRO A 430 5.67 6.62 -3.24
C PRO A 430 6.76 5.55 -3.13
N GLY A 431 8.04 5.93 -3.11
CA GLY A 431 9.17 5.02 -2.95
C GLY A 431 9.26 4.34 -1.57
N ALA A 432 8.47 4.78 -0.59
CA ALA A 432 8.43 4.17 0.74
C ALA A 432 7.63 2.86 0.81
N ALA A 433 7.00 2.42 -0.29
CA ALA A 433 6.13 1.25 -0.30
C ALA A 433 6.78 -0.03 0.27
N PRO A 434 8.02 -0.43 -0.07
CA PRO A 434 8.64 -1.64 0.50
C PRO A 434 8.84 -1.54 2.01
N ARG A 435 9.32 -0.39 2.51
CA ARG A 435 9.56 -0.17 3.95
C ARG A 435 8.26 -0.12 4.75
N LEU A 436 7.18 0.37 4.16
CA LEU A 436 5.85 0.34 4.76
C LEU A 436 5.26 -1.07 4.79
N GLU A 437 5.62 -1.92 3.82
CA GLU A 437 5.22 -3.32 3.81
C GLU A 437 5.93 -4.11 4.91
N GLU A 438 7.26 -3.96 5.04
CA GLU A 438 8.03 -4.51 6.18
C GLU A 438 7.42 -4.11 7.53
N LEU A 439 7.11 -2.81 7.72
CA LEU A 439 6.47 -2.29 8.94
C LEU A 439 5.01 -2.75 9.12
N SER A 440 4.31 -3.14 8.06
CA SER A 440 2.94 -3.65 8.17
C SER A 440 2.93 -5.08 8.74
N GLN A 441 3.96 -5.86 8.40
CA GLN A 441 4.13 -7.28 8.76
C GLN A 441 4.66 -7.51 10.19
N GLU A 442 5.25 -6.50 10.84
CA GLU A 442 5.73 -6.59 12.23
C GLU A 442 4.62 -6.94 13.26
N VAL A 443 3.35 -6.68 12.94
CA VAL A 443 2.21 -6.90 13.84
C VAL A 443 0.95 -7.35 13.08
N PRO A 444 0.03 -8.12 13.71
CA PRO A 444 -1.20 -8.56 13.07
C PRO A 444 -2.05 -7.39 12.51
N THR A 445 -2.64 -7.60 11.34
CA THR A 445 -3.61 -6.66 10.73
C THR A 445 -4.85 -6.49 11.62
N ALA A 446 -5.57 -5.37 11.45
CA ALA A 446 -6.86 -5.16 12.11
C ALA A 446 -7.86 -6.31 11.81
N GLU A 447 -7.76 -6.88 10.61
CA GLU A 447 -8.53 -8.04 10.16
C GLU A 447 -8.19 -9.29 10.96
N ARG A 448 -6.90 -9.60 11.13
CA ARG A 448 -6.45 -10.72 11.98
C ARG A 448 -6.90 -10.55 13.43
N VAL A 449 -6.88 -9.32 13.95
CA VAL A 449 -7.37 -9.01 15.31
C VAL A 449 -8.90 -9.19 15.41
N ASN A 450 -9.66 -8.79 14.40
CA ASN A 450 -11.12 -9.02 14.34
C ASN A 450 -11.46 -10.50 14.14
N PHE A 451 -10.68 -11.26 13.38
CA PHE A 451 -10.82 -12.71 13.28
C PHE A 451 -10.58 -13.40 14.63
N ASN A 452 -9.54 -13.00 15.35
CA ASN A 452 -9.29 -13.52 16.70
C ASN A 452 -10.48 -13.20 17.65
N LYS A 453 -11.08 -12.00 17.57
CA LYS A 453 -12.33 -11.67 18.28
C LYS A 453 -13.49 -12.58 17.88
N LEU A 454 -13.71 -12.78 16.58
CA LEU A 454 -14.78 -13.63 16.04
C LEU A 454 -14.68 -15.04 16.64
N SER A 455 -13.50 -15.64 16.60
CA SER A 455 -13.24 -16.96 17.18
C SER A 455 -13.55 -17.00 18.70
N LEU A 456 -13.17 -15.96 19.46
CA LEU A 456 -13.50 -15.87 20.89
C LEU A 456 -15.00 -15.74 21.17
N TYR A 457 -15.75 -15.00 20.36
CA TYR A 457 -17.20 -14.91 20.48
C TYR A 457 -17.90 -16.22 20.10
N VAL A 458 -17.43 -16.93 19.06
CA VAL A 458 -17.90 -18.28 18.71
C VAL A 458 -17.67 -19.24 19.88
N HIS A 459 -16.49 -19.19 20.49
CA HIS A 459 -16.17 -19.97 21.71
C HIS A 459 -17.10 -19.65 22.90
N LEU A 460 -17.43 -18.38 23.12
CA LEU A 460 -18.37 -17.95 24.17
C LEU A 460 -19.82 -18.40 23.88
N PHE A 461 -20.26 -18.30 22.62
CA PHE A 461 -21.58 -18.77 22.17
C PHE A 461 -21.74 -20.29 22.34
N ALA A 462 -20.69 -21.03 22.00
CA ALA A 462 -20.60 -22.48 22.11
C ALA A 462 -20.51 -23.01 23.55
N GLY A 463 -20.34 -22.14 24.55
CA GLY A 463 -20.20 -22.55 25.96
C GLY A 463 -18.89 -23.30 26.26
N THR A 464 -17.86 -23.07 25.46
CA THR A 464 -16.59 -23.83 25.49
C THR A 464 -15.69 -23.41 26.67
N PRO A 465 -14.80 -24.32 27.11
CA PRO A 465 -13.54 -24.51 26.36
C PRO A 465 -13.36 -25.87 25.66
N ASP A 466 -14.33 -26.78 25.75
CA ASP A 466 -14.15 -28.19 25.37
C ASP A 466 -14.65 -28.57 23.96
N HIS A 467 -15.58 -27.80 23.38
CA HIS A 467 -16.05 -28.02 22.00
C HIS A 467 -15.23 -27.22 20.98
N SER A 468 -15.06 -27.77 19.77
CA SER A 468 -14.39 -27.09 18.65
C SER A 468 -15.23 -25.90 18.14
N PRO A 469 -14.65 -24.70 17.96
CA PRO A 469 -15.39 -23.55 17.44
C PRO A 469 -15.85 -23.79 15.99
N ASN A 470 -15.10 -24.58 15.22
CA ASN A 470 -15.45 -25.01 13.87
C ASN A 470 -16.71 -25.88 13.83
N ALA A 471 -17.11 -26.52 14.94
CA ALA A 471 -18.38 -27.24 15.03
C ALA A 471 -19.58 -26.29 15.23
N THR A 472 -19.34 -25.09 15.78
CA THR A 472 -20.38 -24.07 15.98
C THR A 472 -20.50 -23.16 14.75
N MET A 473 -19.36 -22.81 14.15
CA MET A 473 -19.25 -21.98 12.96
C MET A 473 -18.30 -22.65 11.95
N PRO A 474 -18.81 -23.56 11.08
CA PRO A 474 -18.01 -24.23 10.05
C PRO A 474 -17.18 -23.31 9.17
N SER A 475 -17.71 -22.13 8.82
CA SER A 475 -16.99 -21.15 8.00
C SER A 475 -15.77 -20.52 8.68
N LEU A 476 -15.61 -20.64 10.01
CA LEU A 476 -14.52 -20.01 10.76
C LEU A 476 -13.14 -20.42 10.25
N SER A 477 -12.97 -21.69 9.88
CA SER A 477 -11.72 -22.24 9.34
C SER A 477 -11.37 -21.69 7.94
N SER A 478 -12.36 -21.50 7.08
CA SER A 478 -12.16 -20.93 5.75
C SER A 478 -12.06 -19.39 5.78
N ILE A 479 -12.61 -18.75 6.81
CA ILE A 479 -12.36 -17.34 7.12
C ILE A 479 -10.92 -17.12 7.66
N ASP A 480 -10.36 -18.07 8.42
CA ASP A 480 -8.95 -18.03 8.86
C ASP A 480 -8.00 -17.97 7.66
N LEU A 481 -8.24 -18.83 6.67
CA LEU A 481 -7.57 -18.84 5.37
C LEU A 481 -7.74 -17.50 4.63
N PHE A 482 -8.96 -16.99 4.52
CA PHE A 482 -9.23 -15.70 3.88
C PHE A 482 -8.49 -14.54 4.57
N SER A 483 -8.40 -14.58 5.90
CA SER A 483 -7.85 -13.50 6.74
C SER A 483 -6.33 -13.61 6.95
N GLY A 484 -5.63 -14.40 6.14
CA GLY A 484 -4.18 -14.59 6.23
C GLY A 484 -3.57 -15.33 5.04
N ASP A 485 -3.82 -16.63 4.91
CA ASP A 485 -3.06 -17.49 4.00
C ASP A 485 -3.53 -17.49 2.53
N LEU A 486 -4.61 -16.77 2.18
CA LEU A 486 -5.19 -16.79 0.82
C LEU A 486 -4.19 -16.35 -0.26
N GLU A 487 -3.29 -15.40 0.05
CA GLU A 487 -2.27 -14.95 -0.90
C GLU A 487 -1.22 -16.03 -1.20
N ASN A 488 -1.09 -17.03 -0.32
CA ASN A 488 -0.17 -18.16 -0.48
C ASN A 488 -0.76 -19.30 -1.34
N ILE A 489 -2.02 -19.21 -1.80
CA ILE A 489 -2.63 -20.20 -2.70
C ILE A 489 -2.78 -19.69 -4.15
N PRO A 490 -2.64 -20.56 -5.18
CA PRO A 490 -2.66 -20.15 -6.58
C PRO A 490 -3.96 -19.43 -6.98
N ALA A 491 -3.83 -18.27 -7.64
CA ALA A 491 -4.93 -17.37 -7.97
C ALA A 491 -6.11 -18.05 -8.70
N GLY A 492 -5.85 -19.00 -9.61
CA GLY A 492 -6.91 -19.74 -10.34
C GLY A 492 -7.80 -20.62 -9.45
N THR A 493 -7.38 -20.92 -8.22
CA THR A 493 -8.13 -21.73 -7.24
C THR A 493 -8.86 -20.88 -6.19
N GLN A 494 -8.47 -19.61 -6.02
CA GLN A 494 -9.06 -18.69 -5.05
C GLN A 494 -10.58 -18.51 -5.25
N PRO A 495 -11.15 -18.40 -6.47
CA PRO A 495 -12.60 -18.21 -6.66
C PRO A 495 -13.45 -19.30 -5.99
N LEU A 496 -13.12 -20.59 -6.17
CA LEU A 496 -13.89 -21.68 -5.56
C LEU A 496 -13.81 -21.66 -4.04
N ALA A 497 -12.61 -21.44 -3.48
CA ALA A 497 -12.43 -21.34 -2.03
C ALA A 497 -13.23 -20.16 -1.44
N LEU A 498 -13.22 -19.00 -2.11
CA LEU A 498 -13.99 -17.81 -1.71
C LEU A 498 -15.50 -18.04 -1.78
N MET A 499 -15.99 -18.68 -2.85
CA MET A 499 -17.42 -19.00 -3.03
C MET A 499 -17.91 -19.98 -1.96
N LEU A 500 -17.19 -21.07 -1.71
CA LEU A 500 -17.53 -22.02 -0.65
C LEU A 500 -17.44 -21.37 0.75
N THR A 501 -16.48 -20.46 0.97
CA THR A 501 -16.41 -19.69 2.23
C THR A 501 -17.66 -18.80 2.38
N LEU A 502 -18.07 -18.11 1.32
CA LEU A 502 -19.23 -17.22 1.31
C LEU A 502 -20.55 -17.97 1.59
N ASP A 503 -20.73 -19.15 0.98
CA ASP A 503 -21.92 -19.99 1.18
C ASP A 503 -22.06 -20.46 2.63
N HIS A 504 -20.98 -20.99 3.24
CA HIS A 504 -21.02 -21.38 4.66
C HIS A 504 -21.19 -20.16 5.58
N LEU A 505 -20.51 -19.04 5.28
CA LEU A 505 -20.62 -17.83 6.08
C LEU A 505 -22.05 -17.29 6.12
N ARG A 506 -22.77 -17.33 5.00
CA ARG A 506 -24.18 -16.95 4.92
C ARG A 506 -25.08 -17.88 5.74
N GLY A 507 -24.87 -19.19 5.68
CA GLY A 507 -25.58 -20.14 6.55
C GLY A 507 -25.32 -19.87 8.03
N ASP A 508 -24.05 -19.76 8.41
CA ASP A 508 -23.63 -19.44 9.77
C ASP A 508 -24.29 -18.15 10.28
N ARG A 509 -24.35 -17.11 9.45
CA ARG A 509 -25.05 -15.85 9.75
C ARG A 509 -26.54 -16.06 9.97
N SER A 510 -27.25 -16.76 9.08
CA SER A 510 -28.68 -17.07 9.27
C SER A 510 -28.95 -17.85 10.57
N ARG A 511 -28.07 -18.77 11.00
CA ARG A 511 -28.21 -19.42 12.31
C ARG A 511 -28.03 -18.44 13.46
N PHE A 512 -27.01 -17.58 13.44
CA PHE A 512 -26.82 -16.57 14.49
C PHE A 512 -27.96 -15.54 14.52
N GLU A 513 -28.57 -15.21 13.38
CA GLU A 513 -29.76 -14.35 13.29
C GLU A 513 -30.97 -14.95 14.02
N ALA A 514 -31.19 -16.27 13.89
CA ALA A 514 -32.28 -16.96 14.62
C ALA A 514 -32.15 -16.83 16.16
N TRP A 515 -30.93 -16.68 16.69
CA TRP A 515 -30.69 -16.47 18.12
C TRP A 515 -30.91 -15.02 18.60
N LEU A 516 -31.09 -14.04 17.70
CA LEU A 516 -31.30 -12.64 18.10
C LEU A 516 -32.64 -12.40 18.80
N SER A 517 -33.63 -13.26 18.57
CA SER A 517 -34.97 -13.18 19.16
C SER A 517 -35.05 -13.80 20.57
N ALA A 518 -33.97 -14.40 21.07
CA ALA A 518 -33.93 -15.04 22.38
C ALA A 518 -33.41 -14.08 23.46
N ASP A 519 -34.13 -13.95 24.58
CA ASP A 519 -33.67 -13.17 25.74
C ASP A 519 -32.63 -13.98 26.55
N HIS A 520 -31.41 -14.04 26.03
CA HIS A 520 -30.31 -14.80 26.61
C HIS A 520 -28.96 -14.18 26.24
N VAL A 521 -27.94 -14.35 27.08
CA VAL A 521 -26.54 -13.90 26.84
C VAL A 521 -25.96 -14.40 25.49
N LYS A 522 -26.50 -15.49 24.95
CA LYS A 522 -26.14 -16.00 23.61
C LYS A 522 -26.55 -15.05 22.47
N ALA A 523 -27.63 -14.28 22.62
CA ALA A 523 -28.06 -13.30 21.63
C ALA A 523 -27.09 -12.11 21.52
N GLU A 524 -26.44 -11.73 22.64
CA GLU A 524 -25.37 -10.73 22.62
C GLU A 524 -24.14 -11.23 21.84
N TYR A 525 -23.69 -12.45 22.11
CA TYR A 525 -22.58 -13.06 21.37
C TYR A 525 -22.93 -13.26 19.89
N ALA A 526 -24.15 -13.68 19.56
CA ALA A 526 -24.63 -13.79 18.18
C ALA A 526 -24.59 -12.44 17.46
N ARG A 527 -25.02 -11.36 18.11
CA ARG A 527 -24.98 -9.99 17.56
C ARG A 527 -23.54 -9.54 17.24
N GLU A 528 -22.59 -9.83 18.13
CA GLU A 528 -21.16 -9.53 17.90
C GLU A 528 -20.56 -10.39 16.78
N ILE A 529 -20.93 -11.67 16.68
CA ILE A 529 -20.53 -12.55 15.56
C ILE A 529 -21.07 -12.00 14.24
N LEU A 530 -22.34 -11.59 14.18
CA LEU A 530 -22.96 -10.99 12.99
C LEU A 530 -22.31 -9.67 12.59
N ALA A 531 -21.94 -8.83 13.56
CA ALA A 531 -21.23 -7.58 13.33
C ALA A 531 -19.80 -7.80 12.79
N LEU A 532 -19.09 -8.82 13.29
CA LEU A 532 -17.74 -9.18 12.83
C LEU A 532 -17.72 -9.89 11.48
N THR A 533 -18.78 -10.63 11.13
CA THR A 533 -18.88 -11.39 9.86
C THR A 533 -19.38 -10.56 8.68
N ALA A 534 -20.22 -9.56 8.89
CA ALA A 534 -20.71 -8.69 7.81
C ALA A 534 -19.61 -8.01 6.96
N PRO A 535 -18.54 -7.39 7.53
CA PRO A 535 -17.46 -6.83 6.73
C PRO A 535 -16.58 -7.91 6.06
N ILE A 536 -16.55 -9.12 6.60
CA ILE A 536 -15.84 -10.26 5.99
C ILE A 536 -16.60 -10.74 4.75
N GLU A 537 -17.92 -10.89 4.86
CA GLU A 537 -18.81 -11.24 3.73
C GLU A 537 -18.62 -10.28 2.56
N SER A 538 -18.77 -8.98 2.80
CA SER A 538 -18.62 -7.94 1.78
C SER A 538 -17.23 -7.91 1.12
N ARG A 539 -16.17 -8.24 1.87
CA ARG A 539 -14.81 -8.32 1.34
C ARG A 539 -14.57 -9.59 0.51
N ILE A 540 -15.11 -10.73 0.92
CA ILE A 540 -15.07 -11.97 0.13
C ILE A 540 -15.80 -11.75 -1.19
N GLU A 541 -16.98 -11.13 -1.18
CA GLU A 541 -17.72 -10.75 -2.39
C GLU A 541 -16.92 -9.81 -3.29
N THR A 542 -16.34 -8.75 -2.71
CA THR A 542 -15.52 -7.79 -3.47
C THR A 542 -14.33 -8.48 -4.13
N ARG A 543 -13.58 -9.28 -3.37
CA ARG A 543 -12.40 -10.00 -3.87
C ARG A 543 -12.76 -11.05 -4.92
N LEU A 544 -13.89 -11.74 -4.75
CA LEU A 544 -14.41 -12.68 -5.73
C LEU A 544 -14.78 -11.95 -7.03
N ASN A 545 -15.47 -10.81 -6.95
CA ASN A 545 -15.82 -9.99 -8.11
C ASN A 545 -14.58 -9.46 -8.85
N GLU A 546 -13.55 -9.00 -8.12
CA GLU A 546 -12.25 -8.62 -8.69
C GLU A 546 -11.61 -9.77 -9.46
N LEU A 547 -11.46 -10.93 -8.82
CA LEU A 547 -10.85 -12.10 -9.45
C LEU A 547 -11.63 -12.54 -10.68
N LEU A 548 -12.95 -12.68 -10.58
CA LEU A 548 -13.83 -13.02 -11.71
C LEU A 548 -13.73 -12.01 -12.86
N ALA A 549 -13.47 -10.73 -12.57
CA ALA A 549 -13.26 -9.69 -13.59
C ALA A 549 -11.91 -9.76 -14.32
N THR A 550 -10.93 -10.54 -13.82
CA THR A 550 -9.61 -10.73 -14.46
C THR A 550 -9.53 -11.92 -15.43
N PHE A 551 -10.59 -12.73 -15.57
CA PHE A 551 -10.59 -13.87 -16.48
C PHE A 551 -10.88 -13.44 -17.93
N ASP A 552 -9.82 -13.24 -18.71
CA ASP A 552 -9.90 -13.01 -20.16
C ASP A 552 -10.17 -14.31 -20.94
N GLY A 553 -11.45 -14.63 -21.15
CA GLY A 553 -11.93 -15.53 -22.20
C GLY A 553 -11.73 -17.03 -21.96
N ASN A 554 -12.81 -17.73 -21.59
CA ASN A 554 -12.94 -19.20 -21.61
C ASN A 554 -11.89 -20.03 -20.83
N ALA A 555 -11.02 -19.40 -20.04
CA ALA A 555 -10.31 -20.09 -18.95
C ALA A 555 -11.33 -20.72 -18.00
N GLU A 556 -11.16 -22.00 -17.68
CA GLU A 556 -12.18 -22.77 -16.96
C GLU A 556 -12.34 -22.25 -15.52
N LEU A 557 -13.51 -21.69 -15.20
CA LEU A 557 -13.86 -21.44 -13.81
C LEU A 557 -14.03 -22.79 -13.09
N PRO A 558 -13.49 -22.94 -11.87
CA PRO A 558 -13.56 -24.18 -11.12
C PRO A 558 -15.02 -24.53 -10.78
N SER A 559 -15.43 -25.77 -11.05
CA SER A 559 -16.79 -26.25 -10.75
C SER A 559 -17.01 -26.46 -9.24
N ARG A 560 -18.23 -26.26 -8.70
CA ARG A 560 -18.52 -26.45 -7.25
C ARG A 560 -18.10 -27.82 -6.69
N ASN A 561 -18.07 -28.84 -7.56
CA ASN A 561 -17.70 -30.22 -7.25
C ASN A 561 -16.20 -30.54 -7.46
N GLN A 562 -15.38 -29.56 -7.83
CA GLN A 562 -13.94 -29.74 -7.97
C GLN A 562 -13.29 -29.84 -6.60
N ASP A 563 -12.58 -30.93 -6.34
CA ASP A 563 -11.83 -31.08 -5.10
C ASP A 563 -10.71 -30.05 -5.03
N ILE A 564 -10.64 -29.36 -3.88
CA ILE A 564 -9.50 -28.53 -3.50
C ILE A 564 -8.53 -29.44 -2.76
N ASP A 565 -7.28 -29.50 -3.23
CA ASP A 565 -6.20 -30.29 -2.63
C ASP A 565 -4.86 -29.63 -2.95
N ILE A 566 -4.57 -28.53 -2.24
CA ILE A 566 -3.51 -27.57 -2.58
C ILE A 566 -2.48 -27.54 -1.45
N ASN A 567 -1.24 -27.92 -1.76
CA ASN A 567 -0.11 -27.72 -0.86
C ASN A 567 0.40 -26.27 -0.95
N PHE A 568 0.75 -25.69 0.19
CA PHE A 568 1.48 -24.42 0.25
C PHE A 568 2.46 -24.43 1.42
N LEU A 569 3.48 -23.57 1.32
CA LEU A 569 4.38 -23.27 2.43
C LEU A 569 3.91 -21.94 3.01
N PRO A 570 3.44 -21.89 4.28
CA PRO A 570 3.12 -20.62 4.91
C PRO A 570 4.40 -19.77 5.06
N PRO A 571 4.29 -18.42 5.04
CA PRO A 571 5.41 -17.53 5.26
C PRO A 571 6.04 -17.80 6.64
N HIS A 572 7.36 -17.62 6.76
CA HIS A 572 8.03 -17.77 8.04
C HIS A 572 7.51 -16.70 9.02
N PRO A 573 7.06 -17.07 10.24
CA PRO A 573 6.86 -16.09 11.30
C PRO A 573 8.23 -15.48 11.63
N GLY A 574 8.40 -14.20 11.29
CA GLY A 574 9.71 -13.57 11.12
C GLY A 574 10.62 -13.58 12.36
N ASP A 575 11.93 -13.66 12.11
CA ASP A 575 13.13 -13.36 12.94
C ASP A 575 13.10 -13.63 14.46
N SER A 576 12.19 -14.48 14.93
CA SER A 576 12.19 -14.96 16.31
C SER A 576 13.07 -16.22 16.38
N PRO A 577 14.22 -16.21 17.10
CA PRO A 577 15.17 -17.32 17.09
C PRO A 577 14.67 -18.62 17.77
N THR A 578 13.41 -18.62 18.24
CA THR A 578 12.70 -19.77 18.80
C THR A 578 11.50 -20.21 17.96
N ALA A 579 11.19 -19.52 16.86
CA ALA A 579 10.11 -19.92 15.97
C ALA A 579 10.50 -21.18 15.19
N ARG A 580 9.73 -22.25 15.37
CA ARG A 580 9.86 -23.46 14.55
C ARG A 580 9.49 -23.09 13.10
N PRO A 581 10.28 -23.49 12.08
CA PRO A 581 9.89 -23.29 10.69
C PRO A 581 8.54 -23.98 10.47
N ALA A 582 7.58 -23.25 9.92
CA ALA A 582 6.23 -23.73 9.74
C ALA A 582 6.22 -24.90 8.74
N GLY A 583 5.57 -26.01 9.13
CA GLY A 583 5.52 -27.21 8.30
C GLY A 583 4.72 -26.99 7.01
N PRO A 584 4.85 -27.89 6.01
CA PRO A 584 3.98 -27.88 4.84
C PRO A 584 2.52 -27.94 5.28
N ARG A 585 1.73 -26.99 4.76
CA ARG A 585 0.28 -26.91 4.98
C ARG A 585 -0.46 -27.24 3.71
N LYS A 586 -1.71 -27.67 3.88
CA LYS A 586 -2.60 -28.02 2.78
C LYS A 586 -3.94 -27.35 3.00
N VAL A 587 -4.43 -26.62 1.98
CA VAL A 587 -5.84 -26.26 1.86
C VAL A 587 -6.54 -27.41 1.15
N PHE A 588 -7.61 -27.93 1.74
CA PHE A 588 -8.34 -29.05 1.16
C PHE A 588 -9.85 -28.90 1.34
N SER A 589 -10.62 -29.45 0.39
CA SER A 589 -12.04 -29.69 0.57
C SER A 589 -12.26 -31.05 1.20
N THR A 590 -13.07 -31.11 2.26
CA THR A 590 -13.66 -32.35 2.76
C THR A 590 -15.14 -32.35 2.46
N ARG A 591 -15.65 -33.45 1.88
CA ARG A 591 -17.08 -33.72 1.85
C ARG A 591 -17.46 -34.34 3.18
N ARG A 592 -17.87 -33.47 4.09
CA ARG A 592 -18.35 -33.86 5.42
C ARG A 592 -19.59 -33.04 5.66
N HIS A 593 -20.76 -33.64 5.50
CA HIS A 593 -22.00 -32.89 5.64
C HIS A 593 -22.94 -32.98 4.42
N GLY A 594 -22.54 -33.72 3.38
CA GLY A 594 -22.98 -33.54 1.99
C GLY A 594 -22.53 -32.20 1.39
N THR A 595 -21.75 -31.46 2.16
CA THR A 595 -21.29 -30.10 1.92
C THR A 595 -19.76 -30.09 1.80
N SER A 596 -19.25 -29.35 0.83
CA SER A 596 -17.81 -29.27 0.56
C SER A 596 -17.16 -28.19 1.43
N ARG A 597 -16.69 -28.57 2.62
CA ARG A 597 -16.06 -27.65 3.59
C ARG A 597 -14.59 -27.44 3.25
N ILE A 598 -14.13 -26.20 3.28
CA ILE A 598 -12.72 -25.84 3.06
C ILE A 598 -12.00 -25.77 4.41
N LEU A 599 -11.02 -26.65 4.58
CA LEU A 599 -10.18 -26.75 5.77
C LEU A 599 -8.72 -26.48 5.42
N VAL A 600 -7.95 -26.08 6.42
CA VAL A 600 -6.50 -25.90 6.32
C VAL A 600 -5.82 -26.60 7.47
N GLY A 601 -4.78 -27.38 7.18
CA GLY A 601 -4.02 -28.08 8.22
C GLY A 601 -2.58 -28.38 7.83
N GLU A 602 -1.80 -28.82 8.81
CA GLU A 602 -0.43 -29.29 8.62
C GLU A 602 -0.43 -30.73 8.07
N THR A 603 0.44 -31.04 7.11
CA THR A 603 0.57 -32.40 6.58
C THR A 603 1.61 -33.21 7.37
N GLU A 604 1.20 -34.37 7.87
CA GLU A 604 2.04 -35.40 8.49
C GLU A 604 2.06 -36.66 7.61
N THR A 605 3.23 -37.26 7.42
CA THR A 605 3.32 -38.62 6.88
C THR A 605 3.17 -39.62 8.03
N ALA A 606 2.17 -40.49 7.93
CA ALA A 606 1.94 -41.56 8.89
C ALA A 606 2.97 -42.70 8.75
N THR A 607 3.00 -43.60 9.72
CA THR A 607 3.95 -44.73 9.77
C THR A 607 3.80 -45.74 8.62
N ASP A 608 2.64 -45.77 7.96
CA ASP A 608 2.34 -46.58 6.78
C ASP A 608 2.64 -45.85 5.45
N GLY A 609 3.14 -44.62 5.51
CA GLY A 609 3.41 -43.76 4.34
C GLY A 609 2.19 -42.97 3.85
N SER A 610 1.01 -43.12 4.45
CA SER A 610 -0.16 -42.31 4.11
C SER A 610 0.01 -40.85 4.56
N THR A 611 -0.69 -39.93 3.88
CA THR A 611 -0.71 -38.50 4.28
C THR A 611 -1.91 -38.24 5.18
N ILE A 612 -1.65 -37.70 6.38
CA ILE A 612 -2.66 -37.22 7.32
C ILE A 612 -2.57 -35.71 7.40
N ILE A 613 -3.71 -35.03 7.42
CA ILE A 613 -3.79 -33.59 7.65
C ILE A 613 -4.28 -33.34 9.08
N LYS A 614 -3.55 -32.51 9.84
CA LYS A 614 -3.94 -32.04 11.17
C LYS A 614 -4.55 -30.65 11.09
N VAL A 615 -5.85 -30.55 11.37
CA VAL A 615 -6.60 -29.30 11.44
C VAL A 615 -6.70 -28.90 12.91
N SER A 616 -5.81 -28.01 13.34
CA SER A 616 -5.77 -27.50 14.71
C SER A 616 -6.81 -26.41 14.96
N ASN A 617 -7.22 -26.23 16.22
CA ASN A 617 -8.03 -25.08 16.63
C ASN A 617 -7.16 -23.80 16.57
N PRO A 618 -7.56 -22.72 15.86
CA PRO A 618 -6.78 -21.49 15.76
C PRO A 618 -6.43 -20.81 17.09
N LEU A 619 -7.23 -20.99 18.16
CA LEU A 619 -6.94 -20.48 19.51
C LEU A 619 -6.23 -21.49 20.42
N LYS A 620 -6.24 -22.78 20.06
CA LYS A 620 -5.51 -23.85 20.75
C LYS A 620 -4.69 -24.65 19.72
N PRO A 621 -3.67 -24.06 19.07
CA PRO A 621 -2.90 -24.73 18.00
C PRO A 621 -2.16 -25.98 18.51
N ASN A 622 -1.78 -25.98 19.80
CA ASN A 622 -1.15 -27.10 20.50
C ASN A 622 -2.16 -28.08 21.15
N GLY A 623 -3.47 -27.87 20.95
CA GLY A 623 -4.52 -28.74 21.47
C GLY A 623 -4.72 -30.01 20.62
N PRO A 624 -5.74 -30.84 20.92
CA PRO A 624 -6.13 -31.93 20.05
C PRO A 624 -6.57 -31.37 18.69
N ALA A 625 -5.89 -31.78 17.62
CA ALA A 625 -6.23 -31.44 16.24
C ALA A 625 -7.15 -32.50 15.64
N GLU A 626 -8.10 -32.08 14.81
CA GLU A 626 -8.86 -33.00 13.97
C GLU A 626 -7.93 -33.61 12.91
N ARG A 627 -8.03 -34.93 12.67
CA ARG A 627 -7.16 -35.65 11.73
C ARG A 627 -7.98 -36.08 10.52
N TYR A 628 -7.47 -35.81 9.32
CA TYR A 628 -8.09 -36.17 8.04
C TYR A 628 -7.14 -37.05 7.23
N GLU A 629 -7.68 -38.09 6.60
CA GLU A 629 -6.97 -39.03 5.72
C GLU A 629 -7.68 -39.13 4.37
N LYS A 630 -6.93 -39.45 3.31
CA LYS A 630 -7.50 -39.57 1.96
C LYS A 630 -7.99 -40.99 1.71
N ARG A 631 -9.31 -41.18 1.55
CA ARG A 631 -9.95 -42.49 1.24
C ARG A 631 -10.77 -42.37 -0.03
N HIS A 632 -10.59 -43.29 -0.98
CA HIS A 632 -11.29 -43.31 -2.28
C HIS A 632 -11.23 -41.99 -3.07
N GLY A 633 -10.17 -41.19 -2.89
CA GLY A 633 -10.00 -39.89 -3.55
C GLY A 633 -10.44 -38.69 -2.70
N GLU A 634 -11.27 -38.89 -1.68
CA GLU A 634 -11.80 -37.81 -0.84
C GLU A 634 -11.05 -37.68 0.50
N TRP A 635 -10.94 -36.47 1.03
CA TRP A 635 -10.44 -36.21 2.38
C TRP A 635 -11.56 -36.39 3.40
N LEU A 636 -11.40 -37.34 4.32
CA LEU A 636 -12.40 -37.67 5.33
C LEU A 636 -11.75 -37.74 6.72
N PRO A 637 -12.52 -37.56 7.82
CA PRO A 637 -12.00 -37.77 9.17
C PRO A 637 -11.40 -39.17 9.36
N VAL A 638 -10.24 -39.22 10.02
CA VAL A 638 -9.63 -40.47 10.51
C VAL A 638 -10.61 -41.13 11.47
N ARG A 639 -10.92 -42.41 11.22
CA ARG A 639 -11.88 -43.15 12.06
C ARG A 639 -11.31 -43.36 13.47
N PRO A 640 -12.11 -43.23 14.53
CA PRO A 640 -11.66 -43.59 15.87
C PRO A 640 -11.32 -45.10 15.92
N PRO A 641 -10.29 -45.50 16.70
CA PRO A 641 -10.01 -46.91 16.93
C PRO A 641 -11.21 -47.60 17.55
N ILE A 642 -11.44 -48.87 17.21
CA ILE A 642 -12.54 -49.65 17.78
C ILE A 642 -12.19 -49.95 19.23
N VAL A 643 -13.00 -49.43 20.16
CA VAL A 643 -12.88 -49.72 21.59
C VAL A 643 -13.69 -50.97 21.89
N SER A 644 -13.09 -51.93 22.60
CA SER A 644 -13.80 -53.13 23.06
C SER A 644 -15.00 -52.70 23.94
N THR A 645 -16.20 -53.03 23.48
CA THR A 645 -17.48 -52.61 24.08
C THR A 645 -18.37 -53.84 24.25
N PRO A 646 -19.04 -54.06 25.39
CA PRO A 646 -19.90 -55.22 25.61
C PRO A 646 -21.03 -55.33 24.58
N ARG A 647 -21.31 -56.55 24.08
CA ARG A 647 -22.41 -56.84 23.14
C ARG A 647 -23.77 -56.22 23.58
N PRO A 648 -24.21 -56.33 24.85
CA PRO A 648 -25.51 -55.78 25.24
C PRO A 648 -25.59 -54.26 25.08
N GLU A 649 -24.51 -53.53 25.36
CA GLU A 649 -24.42 -52.08 25.19
C GLU A 649 -24.47 -51.71 23.70
N LEU A 650 -23.78 -52.48 22.85
CA LEU A 650 -23.79 -52.25 21.40
C LEU A 650 -25.19 -52.48 20.79
N ILE A 651 -25.91 -53.51 21.26
CA ILE A 651 -27.30 -53.78 20.82
C ILE A 651 -28.26 -52.71 21.34
N ALA A 652 -28.11 -52.26 22.59
CA ALA A 652 -28.94 -51.20 23.17
C ALA A 652 -28.79 -49.87 22.40
N GLU A 653 -27.55 -49.44 22.14
CA GLU A 653 -27.27 -48.21 21.41
C GLU A 653 -27.72 -48.30 19.94
N ALA A 654 -27.56 -49.45 19.28
CA ALA A 654 -28.06 -49.66 17.92
C ALA A 654 -29.58 -49.50 17.83
N ASN A 655 -30.33 -50.10 18.76
CA ASN A 655 -31.79 -49.94 18.80
C ASN A 655 -32.21 -48.50 19.15
N ARG A 656 -31.48 -47.82 20.04
CA ARG A 656 -31.71 -46.40 20.35
C ARG A 656 -31.54 -45.52 19.10
N LEU A 657 -30.45 -45.69 18.37
CA LEU A 657 -30.17 -44.94 17.14
C LEU A 657 -31.24 -45.18 16.05
N LEU A 658 -31.69 -46.43 15.88
CA LEU A 658 -32.75 -46.76 14.92
C LEU A 658 -34.10 -46.09 15.24
N VAL A 659 -34.39 -45.80 16.51
CA VAL A 659 -35.60 -45.05 16.92
C VAL A 659 -35.48 -43.56 16.60
N ASP A 660 -34.29 -42.97 16.74
CA ASP A 660 -34.04 -41.54 16.46
C ASP A 660 -34.11 -41.19 14.95
N VAL A 661 -34.05 -42.16 14.04
CA VAL A 661 -34.07 -41.96 12.57
C VAL A 661 -35.31 -41.19 12.09
N GLU A 662 -36.51 -41.55 12.59
CA GLU A 662 -37.73 -40.85 12.19
C GLU A 662 -37.82 -39.45 12.81
N LYS A 663 -37.26 -39.25 14.01
CA LYS A 663 -37.15 -37.93 14.63
C LYS A 663 -36.31 -36.99 13.75
N HIS A 664 -35.12 -37.42 13.35
CA HIS A 664 -34.25 -36.62 12.47
C HIS A 664 -34.87 -36.38 11.09
N SER A 665 -35.62 -37.36 10.56
CA SER A 665 -36.40 -37.18 9.33
C SER A 665 -37.53 -36.17 9.49
N ALA A 666 -38.25 -36.17 10.61
CA ALA A 666 -39.31 -35.20 10.89
C ALA A 666 -38.75 -33.79 11.12
N GLU A 667 -37.63 -33.65 11.83
CA GLU A 667 -36.91 -32.40 12.04
C GLU A 667 -36.49 -31.78 10.69
N ALA A 668 -35.89 -32.58 9.79
CA ALA A 668 -35.50 -32.12 8.46
C ALA A 668 -36.69 -31.63 7.60
N ARG A 669 -37.82 -32.35 7.61
CA ARG A 669 -39.05 -31.94 6.90
C ARG A 669 -39.63 -30.63 7.47
N ALA A 670 -39.55 -30.43 8.79
CA ALA A 670 -40.01 -29.20 9.43
C ALA A 670 -39.13 -27.99 9.05
N ARG A 671 -37.79 -28.16 9.04
CA ARG A 671 -36.84 -27.13 8.58
C ARG A 671 -37.01 -26.80 7.09
N GLU A 672 -37.24 -27.81 6.24
CA GLU A 672 -37.55 -27.61 4.82
C GLU A 672 -38.82 -26.75 4.65
N ALA A 673 -39.89 -27.08 5.38
CA ALA A 673 -41.14 -26.31 5.35
C ALA A 673 -40.99 -24.86 5.84
N ALA A 674 -40.07 -24.62 6.78
CA ALA A 674 -39.69 -23.28 7.23
C ALA A 674 -38.84 -22.49 6.20
N LYS A 675 -38.36 -23.15 5.13
CA LYS A 675 -37.41 -22.62 4.13
C LYS A 675 -36.06 -22.24 4.71
N ASP A 676 -35.57 -23.03 5.67
CA ASP A 676 -34.21 -22.93 6.21
C ASP A 676 -33.14 -23.14 5.12
N ASN A 677 -31.86 -22.97 5.47
CA ASN A 677 -30.77 -23.23 4.54
C ASN A 677 -30.65 -24.75 4.23
N PRO A 678 -30.79 -25.19 2.96
CA PRO A 678 -30.72 -26.62 2.60
C PRO A 678 -29.39 -27.28 2.97
N THR A 679 -28.29 -26.53 2.90
CA THR A 679 -26.96 -26.95 3.35
C THR A 679 -27.00 -27.47 4.78
N GLU A 680 -27.74 -26.81 5.68
CA GLU A 680 -27.77 -27.15 7.11
C GLU A 680 -28.68 -28.31 7.45
N ILE A 681 -29.77 -28.46 6.70
CA ILE A 681 -30.67 -29.61 6.86
C ILE A 681 -29.91 -30.89 6.49
N LEU A 682 -29.13 -30.83 5.42
CA LEU A 682 -28.21 -31.90 5.04
C LEU A 682 -27.15 -32.13 6.12
N GLU A 683 -26.55 -31.05 6.66
CA GLU A 683 -25.57 -31.21 7.74
C GLU A 683 -26.11 -31.89 9.00
N ASP A 684 -27.35 -31.59 9.40
CA ASP A 684 -27.96 -32.18 10.59
C ASP A 684 -28.39 -33.64 10.35
N LEU A 685 -28.90 -33.97 9.17
CA LEU A 685 -29.20 -35.35 8.78
C LEU A 685 -27.94 -36.22 8.79
N GLU A 686 -26.83 -35.72 8.24
CA GLU A 686 -25.58 -36.49 8.18
C GLU A 686 -24.83 -36.56 9.52
N LYS A 687 -25.01 -35.58 10.43
CA LYS A 687 -24.60 -35.74 11.85
C LYS A 687 -25.32 -36.91 12.53
N ALA A 688 -26.56 -37.22 12.13
CA ALA A 688 -27.28 -38.40 12.62
C ALA A 688 -26.85 -39.70 11.92
N ILE A 689 -26.29 -39.63 10.71
CA ILE A 689 -25.72 -40.77 9.98
C ILE A 689 -24.39 -41.23 10.57
N ASP A 690 -23.53 -40.31 11.04
CA ASP A 690 -22.23 -40.63 11.64
C ASP A 690 -22.32 -41.72 12.75
N PRO A 691 -23.20 -41.60 13.78
CA PRO A 691 -23.42 -42.65 14.78
C PRO A 691 -23.94 -43.98 14.23
N LEU A 692 -24.88 -43.96 13.26
CA LEU A 692 -25.44 -45.19 12.65
C LEU A 692 -24.33 -46.01 11.99
N ASN A 693 -23.49 -45.35 11.17
CA ASN A 693 -22.38 -45.97 10.48
C ASN A 693 -21.27 -46.45 11.43
N GLU A 694 -20.94 -45.67 12.46
CA GLU A 694 -19.97 -46.07 13.48
C GLU A 694 -20.46 -47.28 14.29
N GLN A 695 -21.76 -47.32 14.62
CA GLN A 695 -22.33 -48.42 15.39
C GLN A 695 -22.44 -49.71 14.56
N ALA A 696 -22.82 -49.62 13.28
CA ALA A 696 -22.77 -50.75 12.35
C ALA A 696 -21.35 -51.32 12.23
N ARG A 697 -20.35 -50.43 12.10
CA ARG A 697 -18.92 -50.80 12.07
C ARG A 697 -18.49 -51.53 13.35
N ARG A 698 -18.91 -51.07 14.53
CA ARG A 698 -18.58 -51.73 15.81
C ARG A 698 -19.19 -53.12 15.91
N LEU A 699 -20.47 -53.27 15.54
CA LEU A 699 -21.16 -54.57 15.52
C LEU A 699 -20.48 -55.56 14.57
N GLN A 700 -20.09 -55.13 13.37
CA GLN A 700 -19.39 -55.97 12.37
C GLN A 700 -17.99 -56.42 12.81
N ASN A 701 -17.37 -55.73 13.77
CA ASN A 701 -16.04 -56.05 14.30
C ASN A 701 -16.08 -56.76 15.67
N LEU A 702 -17.26 -57.20 16.14
CA LEU A 702 -17.35 -58.09 17.30
C LEU A 702 -16.75 -59.47 16.99
N GLU A 703 -16.15 -60.09 18.01
CA GLU A 703 -15.75 -61.50 17.91
C GLU A 703 -16.96 -62.37 17.59
N SER A 704 -16.80 -63.30 16.65
CA SER A 704 -17.88 -64.15 16.10
C SER A 704 -18.99 -63.44 15.30
N ALA A 705 -18.90 -62.14 15.01
CA ALA A 705 -19.95 -61.40 14.28
C ALA A 705 -20.31 -62.03 12.92
N ALA A 706 -19.33 -62.61 12.20
CA ALA A 706 -19.55 -63.26 10.90
C ALA A 706 -20.47 -64.50 10.95
N GLY A 707 -20.66 -65.10 12.13
CA GLY A 707 -21.56 -66.24 12.35
C GLY A 707 -22.88 -65.88 13.05
N ASP A 708 -23.07 -64.63 13.43
CA ASP A 708 -24.21 -64.19 14.24
C ASP A 708 -25.24 -63.40 13.41
N ALA A 709 -26.32 -64.07 13.04
CA ALA A 709 -27.37 -63.50 12.20
C ALA A 709 -28.11 -62.30 12.83
N GLU A 710 -28.19 -62.22 14.17
CA GLU A 710 -28.79 -61.06 14.86
C GLU A 710 -27.90 -59.82 14.68
N ILE A 711 -26.59 -59.98 14.91
CA ILE A 711 -25.60 -58.90 14.77
C ILE A 711 -25.50 -58.44 13.30
N GLN A 712 -25.51 -59.36 12.33
CA GLN A 712 -25.51 -59.01 10.91
C GLN A 712 -26.77 -58.23 10.51
N ASN A 713 -27.96 -58.72 10.88
CA ASN A 713 -29.21 -58.02 10.55
C ASN A 713 -29.30 -56.65 11.22
N LEU A 714 -28.81 -56.50 12.46
CA LEU A 714 -28.80 -55.22 13.16
C LEU A 714 -27.84 -54.21 12.50
N ALA A 715 -26.66 -54.66 12.04
CA ALA A 715 -25.73 -53.82 11.29
C ALA A 715 -26.30 -53.40 9.93
N GLU A 716 -26.94 -54.33 9.19
CA GLU A 716 -27.61 -54.06 7.92
C GLU A 716 -28.76 -53.04 8.08
N ARG A 717 -29.55 -53.15 9.16
CA ARG A 717 -30.61 -52.17 9.48
C ARG A 717 -30.06 -50.78 9.78
N LEU A 718 -28.93 -50.67 10.50
CA LEU A 718 -28.26 -49.39 10.76
C LEU A 718 -27.73 -48.76 9.46
N GLN A 719 -27.14 -49.55 8.56
CA GLN A 719 -26.69 -49.10 7.24
C GLN A 719 -27.88 -48.63 6.38
N THR A 720 -28.95 -49.43 6.31
CA THR A 720 -30.19 -49.07 5.60
C THR A 720 -30.80 -47.76 6.12
N ALA A 721 -30.76 -47.54 7.44
CA ALA A 721 -31.23 -46.30 8.05
C ALA A 721 -30.33 -45.09 7.70
N ALA A 722 -29.01 -45.28 7.69
CA ALA A 722 -28.06 -44.27 7.23
C ALA A 722 -28.30 -43.89 5.75
N ASP A 723 -28.46 -44.88 4.88
CA ASP A 723 -28.76 -44.68 3.46
C ASP A 723 -30.11 -43.98 3.26
N THR A 724 -31.11 -44.29 4.10
CA THR A 724 -32.43 -43.63 4.08
C THR A 724 -32.33 -42.14 4.44
N LEU A 725 -31.58 -41.80 5.49
CA LEU A 725 -31.34 -40.40 5.86
C LEU A 725 -30.54 -39.64 4.78
N SER A 726 -29.56 -40.31 4.16
CA SER A 726 -28.77 -39.75 3.06
C SER A 726 -29.64 -39.44 1.83
N ALA A 727 -30.45 -40.41 1.40
CA ALA A 727 -31.40 -40.25 0.30
C ALA A 727 -32.45 -39.16 0.61
N HIS A 728 -32.90 -39.05 1.86
CA HIS A 728 -33.80 -37.98 2.30
C HIS A 728 -33.13 -36.60 2.19
N GLY A 729 -31.90 -36.45 2.68
CA GLY A 729 -31.13 -35.21 2.59
C GLY A 729 -30.87 -34.77 1.15
N GLN A 730 -30.45 -35.69 0.29
CA GLN A 730 -30.31 -35.46 -1.16
C GLN A 730 -31.62 -35.00 -1.79
N SER A 731 -32.75 -35.60 -1.41
CA SER A 731 -34.08 -35.25 -1.91
C SER A 731 -34.54 -33.86 -1.46
N VAL A 732 -34.27 -33.47 -0.20
CA VAL A 732 -34.49 -32.10 0.32
C VAL A 732 -33.62 -31.11 -0.48
N LEU A 733 -32.34 -31.40 -0.66
CA LEU A 733 -31.39 -30.54 -1.35
C LEU A 733 -31.85 -30.22 -2.77
N VAL A 734 -32.26 -31.23 -3.54
CA VAL A 734 -32.83 -31.07 -4.89
C VAL A 734 -34.06 -30.17 -4.88
N ARG A 735 -35.06 -30.44 -4.02
CA ARG A 735 -36.30 -29.63 -3.95
C ARG A 735 -36.02 -28.17 -3.61
N MET A 736 -35.16 -27.91 -2.65
CA MET A 736 -34.82 -26.55 -2.21
C MET A 736 -33.90 -25.82 -3.22
N TYR A 737 -33.07 -26.56 -3.98
CA TYR A 737 -32.28 -25.98 -5.06
C TYR A 737 -33.12 -25.58 -6.27
N LYS A 738 -34.24 -26.26 -6.54
CA LYS A 738 -35.23 -25.89 -7.57
C LYS A 738 -36.05 -24.64 -7.24
N ASN A 739 -35.77 -23.94 -6.14
CA ASN A 739 -36.42 -22.67 -5.80
C ASN A 739 -36.07 -21.56 -6.81
N LYS A 740 -36.97 -21.34 -7.78
CA LYS A 740 -36.91 -20.33 -8.85
C LYS A 740 -36.66 -18.88 -8.40
N ASP A 741 -36.93 -18.55 -7.13
CA ASP A 741 -36.75 -17.20 -6.60
C ASP A 741 -35.28 -16.93 -6.21
N VAL A 742 -34.43 -17.96 -6.15
CA VAL A 742 -32.99 -17.87 -5.87
C VAL A 742 -32.19 -18.08 -7.15
N LEU A 743 -31.19 -17.24 -7.40
CA LEU A 743 -30.27 -17.39 -8.54
C LEU A 743 -28.93 -17.93 -8.07
N ASP A 744 -28.59 -19.15 -8.51
CA ASP A 744 -27.29 -19.76 -8.25
C ASP A 744 -26.92 -20.76 -9.37
N ILE A 745 -25.97 -20.37 -10.22
CA ILE A 745 -25.36 -21.15 -11.30
C ILE A 745 -24.72 -22.45 -10.77
N LEU A 746 -24.34 -22.51 -9.51
CA LEU A 746 -23.75 -23.70 -8.91
C LEU A 746 -24.82 -24.66 -8.37
N ARG A 747 -26.00 -24.16 -7.94
CA ARG A 747 -27.21 -25.01 -7.76
C ARG A 747 -27.69 -25.55 -9.09
N LEU A 748 -27.73 -24.68 -10.10
CA LEU A 748 -28.05 -25.06 -11.48
C LEU A 748 -27.10 -26.18 -11.96
N ASN A 749 -25.79 -26.01 -11.84
CA ASN A 749 -24.80 -27.04 -12.17
C ASN A 749 -25.06 -28.37 -11.46
N TYR A 750 -25.28 -28.31 -10.14
CA TYR A 750 -25.57 -29.49 -9.34
C TYR A 750 -26.83 -30.20 -9.86
N LEU A 751 -27.92 -29.46 -10.10
CA LEU A 751 -29.16 -30.02 -10.62
C LEU A 751 -28.98 -30.60 -12.04
N ILE A 752 -28.20 -29.96 -12.91
CA ILE A 752 -27.85 -30.53 -14.23
C ILE A 752 -27.05 -31.83 -14.07
N ASP A 753 -26.06 -31.86 -13.18
CA ASP A 753 -25.21 -33.04 -12.94
C ASP A 753 -25.99 -34.23 -12.34
N HIS A 754 -27.16 -33.97 -11.75
CA HIS A 754 -28.10 -34.99 -11.25
C HIS A 754 -29.31 -35.23 -12.18
N ALA A 755 -29.29 -34.70 -13.41
CA ALA A 755 -30.37 -34.82 -14.41
C ALA A 755 -31.75 -34.28 -13.95
N GLU A 756 -31.77 -33.31 -13.03
CA GLU A 756 -32.97 -32.73 -12.43
C GLU A 756 -33.59 -31.59 -13.27
N LEU A 757 -32.98 -31.22 -14.40
CA LEU A 757 -33.36 -30.09 -15.24
C LEU A 757 -33.34 -30.41 -16.72
N SER A 758 -34.21 -29.73 -17.46
CA SER A 758 -34.13 -29.60 -18.92
C SER A 758 -33.88 -28.14 -19.33
N ALA A 759 -33.44 -27.94 -20.58
CA ALA A 759 -33.27 -26.61 -21.15
C ALA A 759 -33.93 -26.54 -22.53
N VAL A 760 -34.42 -25.36 -22.92
CA VAL A 760 -34.95 -25.11 -24.27
C VAL A 760 -34.48 -23.74 -24.73
N LYS A 761 -33.89 -23.64 -25.92
CA LYS A 761 -33.55 -22.33 -26.53
C LYS A 761 -34.85 -21.62 -26.94
N THR A 762 -35.16 -20.51 -26.28
CA THR A 762 -36.40 -19.73 -26.51
C THR A 762 -36.16 -18.47 -27.33
N VAL A 763 -34.93 -17.97 -27.36
CA VAL A 763 -34.51 -16.87 -28.24
C VAL A 763 -33.21 -17.27 -28.92
N ASP A 764 -33.15 -17.08 -30.23
CA ASP A 764 -32.00 -17.38 -31.08
C ASP A 764 -31.50 -16.09 -31.76
N ARG A 765 -30.25 -15.71 -31.46
CA ARG A 765 -29.47 -14.58 -31.99
C ARG A 765 -30.25 -13.31 -32.28
N LYS A 766 -31.14 -12.95 -31.36
CA LYS A 766 -31.94 -11.71 -31.45
C LYS A 766 -31.03 -10.50 -31.39
N GLN A 767 -31.00 -9.71 -32.46
CA GLN A 767 -30.25 -8.46 -32.48
C GLN A 767 -30.80 -7.46 -31.44
N LEU A 768 -29.90 -6.88 -30.66
CA LEU A 768 -30.09 -5.75 -29.76
C LEU A 768 -29.25 -4.57 -30.28
N GLY A 769 -29.73 -3.34 -30.07
CA GLY A 769 -29.03 -2.13 -30.50
C GLY A 769 -28.93 -1.93 -32.02
N LYS A 770 -28.20 -0.90 -32.44
CA LYS A 770 -27.99 -0.49 -33.84
C LYS A 770 -26.57 0.07 -34.03
N GLY A 771 -26.05 0.01 -35.26
CA GLY A 771 -24.77 0.63 -35.60
C GLY A 771 -23.58 -0.03 -34.90
N ARG A 772 -22.80 0.76 -34.15
CA ARG A 772 -21.65 0.26 -33.37
C ARG A 772 -22.06 -0.47 -32.09
N ASP A 773 -23.23 -0.17 -31.54
CA ASP A 773 -23.75 -0.77 -30.31
C ASP A 773 -24.62 -2.01 -30.59
N LYS A 774 -24.39 -2.68 -31.72
CA LYS A 774 -25.12 -3.91 -32.07
C LYS A 774 -24.56 -5.09 -31.25
N SER A 775 -25.45 -5.88 -30.68
CA SER A 775 -25.15 -7.18 -30.07
C SER A 775 -26.26 -8.17 -30.41
N PHE A 776 -26.08 -9.45 -30.11
CA PHE A 776 -27.03 -10.52 -30.38
C PHE A 776 -27.27 -11.32 -29.10
N LEU A 777 -28.51 -11.75 -28.86
CA LEU A 777 -28.90 -12.43 -27.63
C LEU A 777 -29.49 -13.82 -27.92
N ASP A 778 -28.94 -14.84 -27.25
CA ASP A 778 -29.59 -16.13 -27.04
C ASP A 778 -30.23 -16.18 -25.65
N VAL A 779 -31.39 -16.81 -25.53
CA VAL A 779 -32.03 -17.11 -24.23
C VAL A 779 -32.41 -18.59 -24.19
N TYR A 780 -32.08 -19.23 -23.07
CA TYR A 780 -32.43 -20.60 -22.77
C TYR A 780 -33.35 -20.62 -21.54
N SER A 781 -34.56 -21.15 -21.70
CA SER A 781 -35.46 -21.45 -20.59
C SER A 781 -34.96 -22.72 -19.89
N ILE A 782 -34.58 -22.58 -18.62
CA ILE A 782 -34.25 -23.70 -17.74
C ILE A 782 -35.53 -24.15 -17.03
N ARG A 783 -35.78 -25.46 -16.99
CA ARG A 783 -37.03 -26.05 -16.50
C ARG A 783 -36.75 -27.24 -15.60
N ASP A 784 -37.66 -27.51 -14.67
CA ASP A 784 -37.66 -28.77 -13.93
C ASP A 784 -37.87 -29.95 -14.91
N HIS A 785 -37.07 -31.00 -14.79
CA HIS A 785 -37.22 -32.21 -15.60
C HIS A 785 -38.54 -32.96 -15.34
N VAL A 786 -39.11 -32.83 -14.13
CA VAL A 786 -40.30 -33.60 -13.69
C VAL A 786 -41.60 -33.07 -14.30
N ASP A 787 -41.85 -31.76 -14.24
CA ASP A 787 -43.12 -31.14 -14.67
C ASP A 787 -42.95 -30.13 -15.83
N ASN A 788 -41.72 -29.92 -16.31
CA ASN A 788 -41.36 -28.90 -17.30
C ASN A 788 -41.70 -27.45 -16.89
N ALA A 789 -41.95 -27.17 -15.61
CA ALA A 789 -42.14 -25.82 -15.12
C ALA A 789 -40.86 -25.00 -15.33
N PRO A 790 -40.95 -23.78 -15.91
CA PRO A 790 -39.78 -22.91 -16.01
C PRO A 790 -39.35 -22.47 -14.60
N LEU A 791 -38.04 -22.51 -14.36
CA LEU A 791 -37.42 -22.05 -13.12
C LEU A 791 -36.66 -20.74 -13.37
N TRP A 792 -35.81 -20.71 -14.39
CA TRP A 792 -34.94 -19.57 -14.69
C TRP A 792 -34.72 -19.39 -16.19
N GLU A 793 -34.07 -18.29 -16.57
CA GLU A 793 -33.56 -18.08 -17.93
C GLU A 793 -32.06 -17.79 -17.94
N ALA A 794 -31.32 -18.52 -18.78
CA ALA A 794 -29.92 -18.27 -19.06
C ALA A 794 -29.78 -17.40 -20.33
N HIS A 795 -29.18 -16.22 -20.19
CA HIS A 795 -29.02 -15.21 -21.24
C HIS A 795 -27.56 -15.20 -21.69
N PHE A 796 -27.30 -15.25 -23.00
CA PHE A 796 -25.95 -15.20 -23.58
C PHE A 796 -25.89 -14.13 -24.69
N HIS A 797 -25.03 -13.13 -24.54
CA HIS A 797 -24.87 -12.05 -25.52
C HIS A 797 -23.62 -12.25 -26.39
N TYR A 798 -23.68 -11.87 -27.67
CA TYR A 798 -22.60 -12.02 -28.66
C TYR A 798 -22.38 -10.73 -29.44
N ASP A 799 -21.15 -10.44 -29.86
CA ASP A 799 -20.82 -9.27 -30.70
C ASP A 799 -21.25 -9.46 -32.17
N LYS A 800 -21.36 -10.72 -32.61
CA LYS A 800 -21.71 -11.10 -33.98
C LYS A 800 -22.83 -12.14 -33.98
N HIS A 801 -23.62 -12.13 -35.05
CA HIS A 801 -24.73 -13.06 -35.23
C HIS A 801 -24.23 -14.51 -35.36
N ASP A 802 -23.13 -14.68 -36.09
CA ASP A 802 -22.47 -15.92 -36.49
C ASP A 802 -21.38 -16.40 -35.52
N SER A 803 -21.23 -15.79 -34.34
CA SER A 803 -20.31 -16.31 -33.31
C SER A 803 -20.66 -17.74 -32.90
N GLU A 804 -19.68 -18.63 -32.76
CA GLU A 804 -19.89 -19.96 -32.17
C GLU A 804 -20.62 -19.89 -30.81
N PRO A 805 -21.41 -20.91 -30.40
CA PRO A 805 -22.19 -20.86 -29.15
C PRO A 805 -21.39 -20.54 -27.89
N LEU A 806 -20.13 -20.97 -27.81
CA LEU A 806 -19.24 -20.70 -26.66
C LEU A 806 -18.44 -19.38 -26.78
N ASN A 807 -18.61 -18.63 -27.87
CA ASN A 807 -17.95 -17.34 -28.10
C ASN A 807 -18.88 -16.17 -27.72
N PHE A 808 -19.57 -16.29 -26.58
CA PHE A 808 -20.35 -15.22 -25.98
C PHE A 808 -19.45 -14.19 -25.27
N THR A 809 -19.95 -12.97 -25.15
CA THR A 809 -19.33 -11.90 -24.39
C THR A 809 -19.38 -12.22 -22.88
N ILE A 810 -18.22 -12.17 -22.22
CA ILE A 810 -18.05 -12.61 -20.82
C ILE A 810 -18.96 -11.82 -19.86
N ARG A 811 -19.04 -10.49 -20.05
CA ARG A 811 -19.91 -9.59 -19.27
C ARG A 811 -21.39 -9.66 -19.70
N GLY A 812 -21.70 -10.48 -20.71
CA GLY A 812 -23.03 -10.65 -21.27
C GLY A 812 -23.71 -11.97 -20.88
N SER A 813 -22.98 -13.00 -20.45
CA SER A 813 -23.61 -14.25 -19.97
C SER A 813 -24.14 -14.08 -18.55
N HIS A 814 -25.40 -14.44 -18.29
CA HIS A 814 -25.98 -14.37 -16.94
C HIS A 814 -27.29 -15.16 -16.79
N LEU A 815 -27.55 -15.65 -15.57
CA LEU A 815 -28.81 -16.27 -15.16
C LEU A 815 -29.79 -15.19 -14.64
N LYS A 816 -31.09 -15.32 -14.93
CA LYS A 816 -32.17 -14.44 -14.46
C LYS A 816 -33.34 -15.24 -13.85
N THR A 817 -34.05 -14.65 -12.88
CA THR A 817 -35.36 -15.16 -12.47
C THR A 817 -36.39 -14.86 -13.55
N LEU A 818 -37.48 -15.63 -13.59
CA LEU A 818 -38.58 -15.36 -14.53
C LEU A 818 -39.19 -13.96 -14.35
N GLU A 819 -39.20 -13.45 -13.12
CA GLU A 819 -39.68 -12.09 -12.85
C GLU A 819 -38.72 -11.03 -13.42
N GLN A 820 -37.41 -11.19 -13.20
CA GLN A 820 -36.41 -10.28 -13.79
C GLN A 820 -36.43 -10.32 -15.32
N SER A 821 -36.67 -11.48 -15.93
CA SER A 821 -36.82 -11.60 -17.38
C SER A 821 -38.06 -10.88 -17.94
N ARG A 822 -39.14 -10.80 -17.15
CA ARG A 822 -40.34 -10.00 -17.49
C ARG A 822 -40.12 -8.50 -17.29
N ARG A 823 -39.28 -8.09 -16.34
CA ARG A 823 -38.93 -6.70 -16.05
C ARG A 823 -37.80 -6.20 -16.98
N GLY A 824 -38.18 -5.71 -18.17
CA GLY A 824 -37.23 -5.19 -19.16
C GLY A 824 -36.38 -3.99 -18.69
N ILE A 825 -35.44 -3.56 -19.54
CA ILE A 825 -34.45 -2.47 -19.30
C ILE A 825 -35.09 -1.16 -18.78
N GLU A 826 -36.35 -0.89 -19.16
CA GLU A 826 -37.10 0.29 -18.72
C GLU A 826 -37.58 0.24 -17.25
N SER A 827 -37.49 -0.91 -16.57
CA SER A 827 -37.64 -0.98 -15.11
C SER A 827 -36.37 -0.51 -14.42
N GLN A 828 -35.21 -1.06 -14.79
CA GLN A 828 -33.91 -0.72 -14.20
C GLN A 828 -33.61 0.78 -14.31
N ARG A 829 -33.88 1.37 -15.48
CA ARG A 829 -33.71 2.82 -15.70
C ARG A 829 -34.64 3.68 -14.82
N ARG A 830 -35.82 3.19 -14.44
CA ARG A 830 -36.72 3.90 -13.51
C ARG A 830 -36.23 3.80 -12.06
N ASP A 831 -35.70 2.64 -11.67
CA ASP A 831 -35.14 2.45 -10.33
C ASP A 831 -33.89 3.33 -10.12
N GLU A 832 -33.02 3.42 -11.14
CA GLU A 832 -31.89 4.36 -11.21
C GLU A 832 -32.34 5.83 -11.10
N GLN A 833 -33.38 6.23 -11.85
CA GLN A 833 -33.94 7.59 -11.81
C GLN A 833 -34.68 7.91 -10.49
N ALA A 834 -35.13 6.91 -9.75
CA ALA A 834 -35.78 7.06 -8.45
C ALA A 834 -34.77 7.21 -7.29
N GLY A 835 -33.46 7.07 -7.55
CA GLY A 835 -32.44 7.13 -6.50
C GLY A 835 -32.51 5.97 -5.50
N LEU A 836 -33.22 4.89 -5.84
CA LEU A 836 -33.23 3.67 -5.04
C LEU A 836 -31.81 3.06 -5.08
N PRO A 837 -31.28 2.57 -3.96
CA PRO A 837 -29.97 1.94 -3.96
C PRO A 837 -29.98 0.79 -4.95
N HIS A 838 -29.05 0.81 -5.90
CA HIS A 838 -28.90 -0.29 -6.84
C HIS A 838 -28.48 -1.53 -6.04
N VAL A 839 -29.44 -2.38 -5.70
CA VAL A 839 -29.17 -3.79 -5.43
C VAL A 839 -28.51 -4.28 -6.71
N ALA A 840 -27.19 -4.43 -6.66
CA ALA A 840 -26.41 -4.94 -7.77
C ALA A 840 -27.06 -6.27 -8.14
N ILE A 841 -27.75 -6.30 -9.30
CA ILE A 841 -28.44 -7.51 -9.75
C ILE A 841 -27.37 -8.57 -9.80
N TRP A 842 -27.53 -9.63 -9.01
CA TRP A 842 -26.52 -10.65 -8.79
C TRP A 842 -26.39 -11.49 -10.07
N ARG A 843 -25.68 -10.93 -11.04
CA ARG A 843 -25.37 -11.53 -12.34
C ARG A 843 -24.16 -12.43 -12.12
N GLN A 844 -24.37 -13.63 -11.61
CA GLN A 844 -23.37 -14.67 -11.79
C GLN A 844 -23.20 -14.88 -13.30
N THR A 845 -21.95 -14.73 -13.76
CA THR A 845 -21.56 -14.96 -15.15
C THR A 845 -21.43 -16.47 -15.40
N PHE A 846 -21.88 -16.93 -16.57
CA PHE A 846 -21.68 -18.34 -16.94
C PHE A 846 -20.25 -18.58 -17.37
N ASP A 847 -19.64 -19.61 -16.80
CA ASP A 847 -18.44 -20.22 -17.34
C ASP A 847 -18.76 -21.10 -18.57
N GLY A 848 -17.72 -21.38 -19.37
CA GLY A 848 -17.87 -22.17 -20.60
C GLY A 848 -18.30 -23.62 -20.38
N LYS A 849 -18.00 -24.25 -19.24
CA LYS A 849 -18.39 -25.63 -18.92
C LYS A 849 -19.87 -25.71 -18.56
N THR A 850 -20.40 -24.77 -17.79
CA THR A 850 -21.83 -24.66 -17.50
C THR A 850 -22.63 -24.27 -18.74
N ALA A 851 -22.13 -23.34 -19.54
CA ALA A 851 -22.73 -23.00 -20.83
C ALA A 851 -22.82 -24.24 -21.74
N ARG A 852 -21.73 -25.03 -21.87
CA ARG A 852 -21.74 -26.32 -22.59
C ARG A 852 -22.84 -27.26 -22.11
N LYS A 853 -23.01 -27.43 -20.79
CA LYS A 853 -24.06 -28.28 -20.21
C LYS A 853 -25.48 -27.81 -20.58
N ILE A 854 -25.75 -26.50 -20.49
CA ILE A 854 -27.05 -25.92 -20.87
C ILE A 854 -27.32 -26.11 -22.37
N PHE A 855 -26.30 -25.95 -23.22
CA PHE A 855 -26.42 -26.14 -24.66
C PHE A 855 -26.65 -27.61 -25.04
N ALA A 856 -26.03 -28.56 -24.32
CA ALA A 856 -26.27 -29.99 -24.47
C ALA A 856 -27.71 -30.35 -24.10
N LEU A 857 -28.18 -29.97 -22.90
CA LEU A 857 -29.57 -30.18 -22.47
C LEU A 857 -30.60 -29.63 -23.47
N ALA A 858 -30.33 -28.46 -24.05
CA ALA A 858 -31.21 -27.86 -25.06
C ALA A 858 -31.18 -28.60 -26.41
N SER A 859 -30.05 -29.21 -26.76
CA SER A 859 -29.90 -30.03 -27.96
C SER A 859 -30.65 -31.36 -27.82
N ASP A 860 -30.50 -32.02 -26.68
CA ASP A 860 -31.18 -33.28 -26.37
C ASP A 860 -32.70 -33.10 -26.30
N ALA A 861 -33.18 -31.99 -25.69
CA ALA A 861 -34.59 -31.62 -25.71
C ALA A 861 -35.14 -31.41 -27.14
N THR A 862 -34.36 -30.81 -28.05
CA THR A 862 -34.78 -30.72 -29.47
C THR A 862 -34.69 -32.03 -30.24
N ALA A 863 -33.92 -33.01 -29.77
CA ALA A 863 -33.89 -34.36 -30.35
C ALA A 863 -35.09 -35.20 -29.91
N ALA A 864 -35.54 -35.08 -28.65
CA ALA A 864 -36.69 -35.80 -28.11
C ALA A 864 -38.07 -35.33 -28.62
N ILE A 865 -38.12 -34.23 -29.38
CA ILE A 865 -39.35 -33.65 -29.96
C ILE A 865 -39.45 -33.96 -31.48
N ARG A 866 -38.48 -34.69 -32.05
CA ARG A 866 -38.47 -35.17 -33.44
C ARG A 866 -38.76 -36.66 -33.53
#